data_AF-A0AB33L6Y7-F1
#
_entry.id   AF-A0AB33L6Y7-F1
#
_cell.length_a   1.000
_cell.length_b   1.000
_cell.length_c   1.000
_cell.angle_alpha   90.00
_cell.angle_beta   90.00
_cell.angle_gamma   90.00
#
_symmetry.space_group_name_H-M   'P 1'
#
loop_
_entity.id
_entity.type
_entity.pdbx_description
1 polymer ?
#
loop_
_entity_poly.entity_id
_entity_poly.type
_entity_poly.pdbx_seq_one_letter_code
_entity_poly.pdbx_strand_id
1 'polypeptide(L)'
;MNDLINKLYKNNTVIYKALLFLITVIAIVYLFPKGGQFKYDFRQGKPWQYDNLYAPFDFAIQKTTEEIEEEKNELKNSSKKYFVVDTSIKEEVTHSFTNQVKSIDSLSTNVIRDLIRQGEKLINKIYVYGFLDDASIDKADREDVIVLRKGNSIDDVLFSRLVQSKDILSFLRTNTEGLQYYKQRLLINYLSNNLRPNVTYDYKYSEKELNERFQGISYAKGKVSKGELIILKGDIVEGRKYNVLKSYEVASSSRIWTKSNYYWIVFGYTILVALALLMLLLFLERYRFETFNDNNKVTFIFFNIFLMIFVQTMVVKYNSGYLYVVPLSILPIVLKAFFDARLGLFTHVLTVLLLGFIVPNSFEFIYLHIIAGIVTILTVSELYKRASLFMSIGQITLIYMVTYFAFSILKEGNADKINWMYFGLFAANGLLSFLAVFFIYFYEKLFGLVSDVTLLELSNTNSKLLRDLNEKAPGTFQHSMQVANLAEAAANEIGANSMLVRTGALYHDIGKMVKPMYFTENQSTGVNPHNDLLPVDSARIILDHVINGIEIAKKYKLPDRIIDFIRTHHGTSVTYYFYKQEQENNPDVDIQKFQYQGPIPFSKETAILMMCDAAEAASKSLKNPTAQSIDVLIDRIIDKQKNDNQFINSDITFREIEKIKKIIKNKLMNIYHLRVEYPE
;
A
#
# COMPACT_ATOMS: atom_id res chain seq x y z
N MET A 1 -7.81 -34.06 34.15
CA MET A 1 -8.33 -32.88 33.41
C MET A 1 -7.72 -31.57 33.94
N ASN A 2 -7.60 -31.40 35.27
CA ASN A 2 -7.06 -30.16 35.88
C ASN A 2 -5.58 -29.86 35.55
N ASP A 3 -4.71 -30.86 35.41
CA ASP A 3 -3.29 -30.60 35.04
C ASP A 3 -3.12 -30.14 33.59
N LEU A 4 -3.98 -30.60 32.69
CA LEU A 4 -3.94 -30.20 31.28
C LEU A 4 -4.45 -28.76 31.12
N ILE A 5 -5.51 -28.39 31.85
CA ILE A 5 -6.05 -27.04 31.91
C ILE A 5 -5.03 -26.09 32.57
N ASN A 6 -4.41 -26.48 33.69
CA ASN A 6 -3.38 -25.66 34.34
C ASN A 6 -2.13 -25.46 33.47
N LYS A 7 -1.69 -26.50 32.72
CA LYS A 7 -0.61 -26.35 31.72
C LYS A 7 -1.00 -25.42 30.57
N LEU A 8 -2.24 -25.49 30.09
CA LEU A 8 -2.76 -24.58 29.04
C LEU A 8 -2.80 -23.13 29.53
N TYR A 9 -3.27 -22.88 30.75
CA TYR A 9 -3.28 -21.53 31.35
C TYR A 9 -1.86 -20.98 31.55
N LYS A 10 -0.92 -21.82 32.03
CA LYS A 10 0.47 -21.40 32.29
C LYS A 10 1.25 -21.10 30.99
N ASN A 11 0.95 -21.80 29.89
CA ASN A 11 1.62 -21.63 28.60
C ASN A 11 0.79 -20.84 27.57
N ASN A 12 -0.28 -20.15 27.98
CA ASN A 12 -1.20 -19.47 27.08
C ASN A 12 -0.49 -18.52 26.10
N THR A 13 0.52 -17.79 26.56
CA THR A 13 1.31 -16.86 25.73
C THR A 13 2.10 -17.58 24.62
N VAL A 14 2.71 -18.73 24.91
CA VAL A 14 3.45 -19.54 23.94
C VAL A 14 2.49 -20.22 22.96
N ILE A 15 1.37 -20.75 23.46
CA ILE A 15 0.32 -21.37 22.64
C ILE A 15 -0.27 -20.34 21.66
N TYR A 16 -0.56 -19.13 22.14
CA TYR A 16 -1.05 -18.04 21.29
C TYR A 16 -0.08 -17.74 20.15
N LYS A 17 1.22 -17.60 20.44
CA LYS A 17 2.24 -17.34 19.43
C LYS A 17 2.37 -18.49 18.43
N ALA A 18 2.31 -19.74 18.89
CA ALA A 18 2.33 -20.91 18.02
C ALA A 18 1.10 -20.95 17.09
N LEU A 19 -0.08 -20.62 17.59
CA LEU A 19 -1.30 -20.52 16.79
C LEU A 19 -1.22 -19.37 15.78
N LEU A 20 -0.79 -18.19 16.21
CA LEU A 20 -0.56 -17.04 15.33
C LEU A 20 0.41 -17.42 14.20
N PHE A 21 1.54 -18.04 14.54
CA PHE A 21 2.51 -18.53 13.57
C PHE A 21 1.88 -19.49 12.56
N LEU A 22 1.19 -20.53 13.02
CA LEU A 22 0.55 -21.52 12.15
C LEU A 22 -0.51 -20.90 11.24
N ILE A 23 -1.36 -20.03 11.79
CA ILE A 23 -2.42 -19.33 11.04
C ILE A 23 -1.79 -18.44 9.96
N THR A 24 -0.76 -17.66 10.31
CA THR A 24 -0.10 -16.78 9.34
C THR A 24 0.63 -17.57 8.25
N VAL A 25 1.29 -18.69 8.59
CA VAL A 25 1.89 -19.60 7.58
C VAL A 25 0.82 -20.09 6.62
N ILE A 26 -0.29 -20.64 7.12
CA ILE A 26 -1.38 -21.15 6.28
C ILE A 26 -1.96 -20.03 5.40
N ALA A 27 -2.19 -18.84 5.97
CA ALA A 27 -2.75 -17.71 5.25
C ALA A 27 -1.82 -17.21 4.12
N ILE A 28 -0.51 -17.11 4.36
CA ILE A 28 0.47 -16.73 3.34
C ILE A 28 0.58 -17.80 2.25
N VAL A 29 0.70 -19.08 2.62
CA VAL A 29 0.80 -20.19 1.65
C VAL A 29 -0.45 -20.27 0.77
N TYR A 30 -1.63 -19.97 1.32
CA TYR A 30 -2.86 -19.91 0.53
C TYR A 30 -2.82 -18.86 -0.60
N LEU A 31 -2.06 -17.77 -0.41
CA LEU A 31 -1.90 -16.70 -1.40
C LEU A 31 -0.91 -17.06 -2.52
N PHE A 32 0.02 -17.99 -2.25
CA PHE A 32 1.09 -18.35 -3.18
C PHE A 32 0.54 -19.05 -4.44
N PRO A 33 1.26 -18.93 -5.57
CA PRO A 33 0.85 -19.55 -6.82
C PRO A 33 0.79 -21.08 -6.67
N LYS A 34 -0.31 -21.67 -7.14
CA LYS A 34 -0.59 -23.11 -7.01
C LYS A 34 0.01 -23.97 -8.13
N GLY A 35 0.59 -23.33 -9.17
CA GLY A 35 1.26 -24.00 -10.28
C GLY A 35 2.75 -24.19 -10.01
N GLY A 36 3.34 -25.23 -10.58
CA GLY A 36 4.80 -25.39 -10.54
C GLY A 36 5.47 -24.31 -11.39
N GLN A 37 6.56 -23.74 -10.88
CA GLN A 37 7.38 -22.81 -11.66
C GLN A 37 8.09 -23.57 -12.78
N PHE A 38 8.20 -22.94 -13.95
CA PHE A 38 8.96 -23.50 -15.05
C PHE A 38 10.43 -23.67 -14.64
N LYS A 39 11.01 -24.82 -14.96
CA LYS A 39 12.31 -25.26 -14.41
C LYS A 39 13.49 -24.35 -14.80
N TYR A 40 13.37 -23.61 -15.89
CA TYR A 40 14.48 -22.88 -16.50
C TYR A 40 14.19 -21.37 -16.51
N ASP A 41 15.12 -20.55 -16.01
CA ASP A 41 15.08 -19.10 -16.22
C ASP A 41 15.88 -18.78 -17.49
N PHE A 42 15.21 -18.27 -18.51
CA PHE A 42 15.82 -17.89 -19.78
C PHE A 42 15.39 -16.51 -20.21
N ARG A 43 16.31 -15.76 -20.82
CA ARG A 43 16.09 -14.39 -21.27
C ARG A 43 16.49 -14.27 -22.73
N GLN A 44 15.73 -13.49 -23.49
CA GLN A 44 16.05 -13.22 -24.89
C GLN A 44 17.44 -12.57 -25.01
N GLY A 45 18.22 -13.00 -26.00
CA GLY A 45 19.58 -12.48 -26.26
C GLY A 45 20.67 -12.99 -25.32
N LYS A 46 20.35 -13.89 -24.38
CA LYS A 46 21.35 -14.54 -23.50
C LYS A 46 21.61 -15.99 -23.95
N PRO A 47 22.82 -16.53 -23.70
CA PRO A 47 23.12 -17.93 -23.96
C PRO A 47 22.36 -18.84 -23.00
N TRP A 48 21.88 -19.98 -23.49
CA TRP A 48 21.25 -21.03 -22.70
C TRP A 48 22.26 -21.65 -21.72
N GLN A 49 22.02 -21.47 -20.43
CA GLN A 49 22.97 -21.85 -19.38
C GLN A 49 22.85 -23.29 -18.90
N TYR A 50 21.77 -23.97 -19.29
CA TYR A 50 21.47 -25.33 -18.88
C TYR A 50 21.95 -26.34 -19.92
N ASP A 51 21.88 -27.63 -19.59
CA ASP A 51 22.18 -28.69 -20.56
C ASP A 51 21.17 -28.71 -21.71
N ASN A 52 21.50 -29.42 -22.79
CA ASN A 52 20.69 -29.52 -24.00
C ASN A 52 19.24 -29.88 -23.65
N LEU A 53 18.31 -29.03 -24.08
CA LEU A 53 16.90 -29.21 -23.77
C LEU A 53 16.21 -29.91 -24.94
N TYR A 54 15.71 -31.11 -24.68
CA TYR A 54 14.82 -31.84 -25.58
C TYR A 54 13.38 -31.74 -25.08
N ALA A 55 12.42 -31.66 -25.99
CA ALA A 55 11.00 -31.58 -25.68
C ALA A 55 10.54 -32.86 -24.94
N PRO A 56 10.07 -32.77 -23.69
CA PRO A 56 9.62 -33.97 -22.96
C PRO A 56 8.25 -34.49 -23.44
N PHE A 57 7.52 -33.68 -24.20
CA PHE A 57 6.21 -33.99 -24.77
C PHE A 57 5.89 -33.07 -25.95
N ASP A 58 4.81 -33.40 -26.66
CA ASP A 58 4.29 -32.62 -27.79
C ASP A 58 3.62 -31.31 -27.34
N PHE A 59 3.99 -30.18 -27.94
CA PHE A 59 3.31 -28.90 -27.71
C PHE A 59 3.27 -28.02 -28.96
N ALA A 60 2.27 -27.14 -29.03
CA ALA A 60 2.12 -26.18 -30.13
C ALA A 60 2.98 -24.93 -29.89
N ILE A 61 3.55 -24.38 -30.97
CA ILE A 61 4.24 -23.09 -30.96
C ILE A 61 3.17 -22.00 -31.10
N GLN A 62 3.00 -21.20 -30.05
CA GLN A 62 2.04 -20.10 -30.03
C GLN A 62 2.54 -18.95 -30.92
N LYS A 63 1.61 -18.29 -31.63
CA LYS A 63 1.88 -17.01 -32.31
C LYS A 63 2.06 -15.89 -31.28
N THR A 64 2.87 -14.89 -31.62
CA THR A 64 3.00 -13.69 -30.78
C THR A 64 1.75 -12.81 -30.92
N THR A 65 1.54 -11.90 -29.97
CA THR A 65 0.43 -10.93 -30.05
C THR A 65 0.55 -10.06 -31.29
N GLU A 66 1.77 -9.66 -31.65
CA GLU A 66 2.07 -8.87 -32.86
C GLU A 66 1.65 -9.63 -34.14
N GLU A 67 2.02 -10.91 -34.26
CA GLU A 67 1.63 -11.74 -35.41
C GLU A 67 0.09 -11.87 -35.54
N ILE A 68 -0.61 -11.98 -34.41
CA ILE A 68 -2.08 -12.06 -34.40
C ILE A 68 -2.71 -10.73 -34.80
N GLU A 69 -2.16 -9.60 -34.35
CA GLU A 69 -2.66 -8.27 -34.70
C GLU A 69 -2.37 -7.92 -36.16
N GLU A 70 -1.23 -8.33 -36.71
CA GLU A 70 -0.94 -8.22 -38.16
C GLU A 70 -1.95 -9.02 -38.98
N GLU A 71 -2.21 -10.28 -38.64
CA GLU A 71 -3.19 -11.13 -39.34
C GLU A 71 -4.62 -10.56 -39.24
N LYS A 72 -5.00 -9.97 -38.10
CA LYS A 72 -6.27 -9.24 -37.97
C LYS A 72 -6.33 -8.01 -38.88
N ASN A 73 -5.24 -7.26 -38.99
CA ASN A 73 -5.19 -6.07 -39.86
C ASN A 73 -5.28 -6.47 -41.34
N GLU A 74 -4.60 -7.54 -41.75
CA GLU A 74 -4.71 -8.09 -43.10
C GLU A 74 -6.14 -8.56 -43.41
N LEU A 75 -6.78 -9.27 -42.48
CA LEU A 75 -8.17 -9.70 -42.63
C LEU A 75 -9.15 -8.52 -42.70
N LYS A 76 -8.89 -7.44 -41.94
CA LYS A 76 -9.68 -6.22 -42.00
C LYS A 76 -9.54 -5.53 -43.36
N ASN A 77 -8.32 -5.41 -43.88
CA ASN A 77 -8.04 -4.77 -45.17
C ASN A 77 -8.56 -5.58 -46.37
N SER A 78 -8.58 -6.91 -46.26
CA SER A 78 -9.10 -7.82 -47.29
C SER A 78 -10.58 -8.20 -47.12
N SER A 79 -11.26 -7.62 -46.12
CA SER A 79 -12.68 -7.91 -45.87
C SER A 79 -13.58 -7.25 -46.91
N LYS A 80 -14.48 -8.04 -47.48
CA LYS A 80 -15.53 -7.52 -48.36
C LYS A 80 -16.53 -6.71 -47.54
N LYS A 81 -16.97 -5.59 -48.09
CA LYS A 81 -17.97 -4.70 -47.48
C LYS A 81 -19.36 -5.06 -48.00
N TYR A 82 -20.32 -5.16 -47.09
CA TYR A 82 -21.68 -5.57 -47.42
C TYR A 82 -22.62 -4.37 -47.40
N PHE A 83 -23.49 -4.31 -48.40
CA PHE A 83 -24.53 -3.30 -48.56
C PHE A 83 -25.87 -4.00 -48.71
N VAL A 84 -26.91 -3.43 -48.11
CA VAL A 84 -28.28 -3.93 -48.21
C VAL A 84 -29.04 -3.15 -49.27
N VAL A 85 -29.77 -3.87 -50.11
CA VAL A 85 -30.64 -3.31 -51.14
C VAL A 85 -32.08 -3.46 -50.68
N ASP A 86 -32.78 -2.33 -50.51
CA ASP A 86 -34.22 -2.33 -50.32
C ASP A 86 -34.91 -2.42 -51.69
N THR A 87 -35.63 -3.53 -51.89
CA THR A 87 -36.34 -3.81 -53.14
C THR A 87 -37.68 -3.09 -53.23
N SER A 88 -38.29 -2.65 -52.11
CA SER A 88 -39.59 -1.97 -52.14
C SER A 88 -39.48 -0.55 -52.71
N ILE A 89 -38.36 0.14 -52.46
CA ILE A 89 -38.15 1.53 -52.86
C ILE A 89 -38.27 1.71 -54.37
N LYS A 90 -37.77 0.77 -55.17
CA LYS A 90 -37.92 0.84 -56.63
C LYS A 90 -39.40 0.86 -57.05
N GLU A 91 -40.22 0.01 -56.43
CA GLU A 91 -41.65 -0.10 -56.73
C GLU A 91 -42.41 1.15 -56.25
N GLU A 92 -42.10 1.63 -55.05
CA GLU A 92 -42.65 2.87 -54.48
C GLU A 92 -42.33 4.10 -55.34
N VAL A 93 -41.08 4.24 -55.78
CA VAL A 93 -40.62 5.33 -56.65
C VAL A 93 -41.29 5.25 -58.01
N THR A 94 -41.44 4.05 -58.57
CA THR A 94 -42.16 3.84 -59.83
C THR A 94 -43.63 4.26 -59.72
N HIS A 95 -44.31 3.84 -58.66
CA HIS A 95 -45.70 4.16 -58.42
C HIS A 95 -45.91 5.67 -58.16
N SER A 96 -45.05 6.28 -57.33
CA SER A 96 -45.09 7.71 -57.03
C SER A 96 -44.86 8.56 -58.28
N PHE A 97 -43.83 8.23 -59.07
CA PHE A 97 -43.56 8.89 -60.35
C PHE A 97 -44.74 8.79 -61.31
N THR A 98 -45.28 7.58 -61.50
CA THR A 98 -46.41 7.34 -62.41
C THR A 98 -47.66 8.11 -61.99
N ASN A 99 -47.96 8.18 -60.70
CA ASN A 99 -49.12 8.93 -60.20
C ASN A 99 -48.94 10.44 -60.36
N GLN A 100 -47.74 10.96 -60.10
CA GLN A 100 -47.45 12.39 -60.26
C GLN A 100 -47.46 12.85 -61.73
N VAL A 101 -47.08 11.96 -62.66
CA VAL A 101 -47.17 12.25 -64.10
C VAL A 101 -48.62 12.15 -64.61
N LYS A 102 -49.45 11.28 -64.01
CA LYS A 102 -50.88 11.15 -64.35
C LYS A 102 -51.72 12.34 -63.87
N SER A 103 -51.33 13.02 -62.80
CA SER A 103 -52.05 14.17 -62.23
C SER A 103 -51.79 15.50 -62.97
N ILE A 104 -51.19 15.47 -64.17
CA ILE A 104 -50.90 16.67 -64.95
C ILE A 104 -52.06 16.92 -65.93
N ASP A 105 -52.98 17.81 -65.55
CA ASP A 105 -54.20 18.09 -66.32
C ASP A 105 -53.93 18.77 -67.69
N SER A 106 -52.75 19.34 -67.89
CA SER A 106 -52.41 20.14 -69.08
C SER A 106 -51.78 19.33 -70.24
N LEU A 107 -51.68 17.99 -70.14
CA LEU A 107 -51.01 17.14 -71.14
C LEU A 107 -51.98 16.13 -71.79
N SER A 108 -51.73 15.82 -73.06
CA SER A 108 -52.51 14.80 -73.76
C SER A 108 -52.19 13.38 -73.27
N THR A 109 -53.17 12.48 -73.33
CA THR A 109 -53.04 11.08 -72.86
C THR A 109 -51.87 10.33 -73.51
N ASN A 110 -51.56 10.63 -74.78
CA ASN A 110 -50.43 10.05 -75.49
C ASN A 110 -49.07 10.53 -74.98
N VAL A 111 -48.98 11.80 -74.57
CA VAL A 111 -47.76 12.38 -73.99
C VAL A 111 -47.52 11.83 -72.58
N ILE A 112 -48.57 11.72 -71.76
CA ILE A 112 -48.50 11.10 -70.42
C ILE A 112 -48.00 9.66 -70.50
N ARG A 113 -48.55 8.85 -71.42
CA ARG A 113 -48.13 7.45 -71.61
C ARG A 113 -46.67 7.33 -72.04
N ASP A 114 -46.21 8.23 -72.92
CA ASP A 114 -44.81 8.27 -73.37
C ASP A 114 -43.85 8.67 -72.24
N LEU A 115 -44.21 9.67 -71.42
CA LEU A 115 -43.43 10.09 -70.26
C LEU A 115 -43.33 8.99 -69.20
N ILE A 116 -44.43 8.29 -68.90
CA ILE A 116 -44.42 7.16 -67.96
C ILE A 116 -43.48 6.07 -68.46
N ARG A 117 -43.63 5.63 -69.72
CA ARG A 117 -42.79 4.60 -70.32
C ARG A 117 -41.30 4.95 -70.27
N GLN A 118 -40.96 6.21 -70.55
CA GLN A 118 -39.58 6.67 -70.54
C GLN A 118 -39.02 6.81 -69.12
N GLY A 119 -39.82 7.31 -68.17
CA GLY A 119 -39.43 7.39 -66.76
C GLY A 119 -39.25 6.02 -66.13
N GLU A 120 -40.15 5.06 -66.38
CA GLU A 120 -40.00 3.67 -65.93
C GLU A 120 -38.72 3.02 -66.48
N LYS A 121 -38.37 3.31 -67.74
CA LYS A 121 -37.11 2.83 -68.33
C LYS A 121 -35.88 3.40 -67.61
N LEU A 122 -35.92 4.68 -67.22
CA LEU A 122 -34.83 5.34 -66.49
C LEU A 122 -34.73 4.84 -65.04
N ILE A 123 -35.87 4.72 -64.35
CA ILE A 123 -35.95 4.13 -63.01
C ILE A 123 -35.37 2.72 -63.04
N ASN A 124 -35.80 1.88 -63.98
CA ASN A 124 -35.25 0.53 -64.13
C ASN A 124 -33.73 0.52 -64.32
N LYS A 125 -33.17 1.46 -65.09
CA LYS A 125 -31.71 1.58 -65.27
C LYS A 125 -30.96 2.01 -64.00
N ILE A 126 -31.50 2.96 -63.24
CA ILE A 126 -30.87 3.47 -62.00
C ILE A 126 -30.82 2.37 -60.94
N TYR A 127 -31.91 1.63 -60.77
CA TYR A 127 -32.03 0.59 -59.73
C TYR A 127 -31.52 -0.80 -60.17
N VAL A 128 -30.83 -0.96 -61.30
CA VAL A 128 -30.24 -2.26 -61.72
C VAL A 128 -29.22 -2.74 -60.70
N TYR A 129 -28.24 -1.88 -60.41
CA TYR A 129 -27.23 -2.11 -59.37
C TYR A 129 -27.62 -1.40 -58.07
N GLY A 130 -28.43 -0.34 -58.15
CA GLY A 130 -29.00 0.38 -57.02
C GLY A 130 -28.52 1.82 -56.91
N PHE A 131 -29.29 2.62 -56.19
CA PHE A 131 -29.00 4.02 -55.87
C PHE A 131 -28.47 4.09 -54.43
N LEU A 132 -27.20 4.47 -54.28
CA LEU A 132 -26.48 4.57 -53.01
C LEU A 132 -26.87 5.83 -52.22
N ASP A 133 -27.01 5.69 -50.89
CA ASP A 133 -27.23 6.82 -50.00
C ASP A 133 -25.95 7.59 -49.69
N ASP A 134 -26.09 8.87 -49.37
CA ASP A 134 -24.94 9.76 -49.19
C ASP A 134 -24.04 9.35 -48.00
N ALA A 135 -24.59 8.73 -46.95
CA ALA A 135 -23.81 8.30 -45.80
C ALA A 135 -22.91 7.08 -46.09
N SER A 136 -23.15 6.38 -47.20
CA SER A 136 -22.42 5.19 -47.60
C SER A 136 -21.37 5.41 -48.70
N ILE A 137 -21.25 6.64 -49.22
CA ILE A 137 -20.31 6.98 -50.31
C ILE A 137 -18.86 6.72 -49.92
N ASP A 138 -18.46 7.12 -48.71
CA ASP A 138 -17.07 7.02 -48.25
C ASP A 138 -16.74 5.66 -47.61
N LYS A 139 -17.63 4.67 -47.75
CA LYS A 139 -17.42 3.34 -47.15
C LYS A 139 -16.58 2.44 -48.04
N ALA A 140 -16.53 2.66 -49.35
CA ALA A 140 -15.76 1.86 -50.30
C ALA A 140 -15.10 2.74 -51.37
N ASP A 141 -13.97 2.29 -51.90
CA ASP A 141 -13.34 2.93 -53.04
C ASP A 141 -14.03 2.51 -54.34
N ARG A 142 -13.94 3.33 -55.39
CA ARG A 142 -14.64 3.07 -56.68
C ARG A 142 -14.27 1.74 -57.33
N GLU A 143 -13.06 1.25 -57.09
CA GLU A 143 -12.53 0.00 -57.61
C GLU A 143 -12.77 -1.20 -56.68
N ASP A 144 -13.36 -0.99 -55.50
CA ASP A 144 -13.66 -2.07 -54.57
C ASP A 144 -14.78 -2.96 -55.12
N VAL A 145 -14.59 -4.28 -55.01
CA VAL A 145 -15.68 -5.25 -55.18
C VAL A 145 -16.44 -5.35 -53.87
N ILE A 146 -17.68 -4.87 -53.88
CA ILE A 146 -18.59 -4.91 -52.74
C ILE A 146 -19.65 -5.99 -52.92
N VAL A 147 -20.31 -6.32 -51.81
CA VAL A 147 -21.35 -7.34 -51.78
C VAL A 147 -22.71 -6.69 -51.60
N LEU A 148 -23.61 -6.86 -52.57
CA LEU A 148 -24.99 -6.41 -52.50
C LEU A 148 -25.90 -7.53 -52.02
N ARG A 149 -26.59 -7.31 -50.89
CA ARG A 149 -27.57 -8.23 -50.33
C ARG A 149 -28.98 -7.78 -50.70
N LYS A 150 -29.67 -8.59 -51.52
CA LYS A 150 -31.06 -8.38 -51.96
C LYS A 150 -31.93 -9.47 -51.35
N GLY A 151 -32.51 -9.22 -50.18
CA GLY A 151 -33.22 -10.27 -49.43
C GLY A 151 -32.28 -11.44 -49.09
N ASN A 152 -32.48 -12.59 -49.74
CA ASN A 152 -31.68 -13.82 -49.56
C ASN A 152 -30.60 -14.04 -50.64
N SER A 153 -30.50 -13.18 -51.66
CA SER A 153 -29.45 -13.30 -52.68
C SER A 153 -28.31 -12.32 -52.41
N ILE A 154 -27.11 -12.72 -52.83
CA ILE A 154 -25.88 -11.97 -52.64
C ILE A 154 -25.18 -11.84 -54.00
N ASP A 155 -24.86 -10.62 -54.41
CA ASP A 155 -24.17 -10.31 -55.67
C ASP A 155 -22.85 -9.57 -55.41
N ASP A 156 -21.75 -10.01 -56.04
CA ASP A 156 -20.49 -9.25 -56.08
C ASP A 156 -20.57 -8.18 -57.18
N VAL A 157 -20.41 -6.90 -56.82
CA VAL A 157 -20.52 -5.77 -57.75
C VAL A 157 -19.40 -4.76 -57.49
N LEU A 158 -18.85 -4.18 -58.55
CA LEU A 158 -17.89 -3.08 -58.45
C LEU A 158 -18.60 -1.82 -57.90
N PHE A 159 -18.06 -1.17 -56.88
CA PHE A 159 -18.69 -0.03 -56.21
C PHE A 159 -19.07 1.10 -57.17
N SER A 160 -18.25 1.34 -58.20
CA SER A 160 -18.51 2.32 -59.27
C SER A 160 -19.78 2.07 -60.10
N ARG A 161 -20.37 0.87 -60.06
CA ARG A 161 -21.64 0.57 -60.76
C ARG A 161 -22.88 1.07 -60.03
N LEU A 162 -22.76 1.42 -58.74
CA LEU A 162 -23.83 2.06 -57.99
C LEU A 162 -24.00 3.51 -58.42
N VAL A 163 -25.24 3.94 -58.60
CA VAL A 163 -25.54 5.34 -58.89
C VAL A 163 -25.44 6.13 -57.58
N GLN A 164 -24.70 7.25 -57.58
CA GLN A 164 -24.57 8.15 -56.44
C GLN A 164 -25.41 9.40 -56.65
N SER A 165 -25.86 10.07 -55.58
CA SER A 165 -26.70 11.27 -55.66
C SER A 165 -26.11 12.38 -56.54
N LYS A 166 -24.78 12.57 -56.47
CA LYS A 166 -24.04 13.55 -57.28
C LYS A 166 -24.09 13.27 -58.79
N ASP A 167 -24.26 12.02 -59.18
CA ASP A 167 -24.23 11.55 -60.56
C ASP A 167 -25.66 11.43 -61.15
N ILE A 168 -26.72 11.63 -60.36
CA ILE A 168 -28.11 11.46 -60.83
C ILE A 168 -28.48 12.48 -61.90
N LEU A 169 -28.19 13.76 -61.68
CA LEU A 169 -28.57 14.81 -62.63
C LEU A 169 -27.83 14.67 -63.97
N SER A 170 -26.55 14.30 -63.94
CA SER A 170 -25.78 14.01 -65.16
C SER A 170 -26.31 12.74 -65.84
N PHE A 171 -26.57 11.67 -65.08
CA PHE A 171 -27.17 10.43 -65.58
C PHE A 171 -28.50 10.67 -66.29
N LEU A 172 -29.41 11.44 -65.68
CA LEU A 172 -30.72 11.76 -66.24
C LEU A 172 -30.59 12.59 -67.52
N ARG A 173 -29.70 13.60 -67.55
CA ARG A 173 -29.46 14.42 -68.75
C ARG A 173 -28.96 13.57 -69.91
N THR A 174 -27.89 12.80 -69.73
CA THR A 174 -27.30 11.97 -70.79
C THR A 174 -28.28 10.92 -71.33
N ASN A 175 -29.09 10.30 -70.46
CA ASN A 175 -30.07 9.30 -70.91
C ASN A 175 -31.36 9.92 -71.50
N THR A 176 -31.48 11.26 -71.56
CA THR A 176 -32.64 11.98 -72.11
C THR A 176 -32.30 12.94 -73.25
N GLU A 177 -31.04 13.02 -73.69
CA GLU A 177 -30.56 13.94 -74.74
C GLU A 177 -31.32 13.85 -76.08
N GLY A 178 -31.87 12.69 -76.43
CA GLY A 178 -32.63 12.48 -77.67
C GLY A 178 -34.11 12.91 -77.61
N LEU A 179 -34.56 13.53 -76.51
CA LEU A 179 -35.96 13.89 -76.30
C LEU A 179 -36.26 15.36 -76.61
N GLN A 180 -37.51 15.66 -76.95
CA GLN A 180 -37.98 17.03 -77.07
C GLN A 180 -37.74 17.79 -75.75
N TYR A 181 -37.20 19.02 -75.84
CA TYR A 181 -36.76 19.83 -74.70
C TYR A 181 -37.79 19.91 -73.55
N TYR A 182 -39.07 20.09 -73.87
CA TYR A 182 -40.12 20.14 -72.85
C TYR A 182 -40.35 18.80 -72.14
N LYS A 183 -40.29 17.66 -72.86
CA LYS A 183 -40.42 16.31 -72.29
C LYS A 183 -39.23 15.98 -71.39
N GLN A 184 -38.03 16.33 -71.85
CA GLN A 184 -36.80 16.17 -71.10
C GLN A 184 -36.85 16.93 -69.76
N ARG A 185 -37.25 18.21 -69.80
CA ARG A 185 -37.36 19.03 -68.58
C ARG A 185 -38.37 18.48 -67.59
N LEU A 186 -39.54 18.02 -68.05
CA LEU A 186 -40.56 17.41 -67.20
C LEU A 186 -40.05 16.09 -66.59
N LEU A 187 -39.45 15.20 -67.38
CA LEU A 187 -38.88 13.94 -66.89
C LEU A 187 -37.82 14.18 -65.81
N ILE A 188 -36.86 15.07 -66.06
CA ILE A 188 -35.80 15.38 -65.10
C ILE A 188 -36.39 15.94 -63.80
N ASN A 189 -37.36 16.86 -63.87
CA ASN A 189 -37.97 17.45 -62.68
C ASN A 189 -38.72 16.40 -61.84
N TYR A 190 -39.60 15.60 -62.46
CA TYR A 190 -40.37 14.60 -61.74
C TYR A 190 -39.50 13.45 -61.23
N LEU A 191 -38.52 12.97 -62.01
CA LEU A 191 -37.61 11.92 -61.53
C LEU A 191 -36.73 12.43 -60.38
N SER A 192 -36.17 13.63 -60.48
CA SER A 192 -35.32 14.19 -59.41
C SER A 192 -36.06 14.35 -58.09
N ASN A 193 -37.38 14.61 -58.11
CA ASN A 193 -38.20 14.74 -56.90
C ASN A 193 -38.66 13.38 -56.33
N ASN A 194 -38.66 12.30 -57.12
CA ASN A 194 -39.15 10.99 -56.68
C ASN A 194 -38.03 9.99 -56.36
N LEU A 195 -36.86 10.07 -57.01
CA LEU A 195 -35.77 9.12 -56.80
C LEU A 195 -35.28 9.18 -55.34
N ARG A 196 -35.09 8.00 -54.74
CA ARG A 196 -34.60 7.85 -53.37
C ARG A 196 -33.56 6.73 -53.30
N PRO A 197 -32.50 6.88 -52.49
CA PRO A 197 -31.53 5.81 -52.31
C PRO A 197 -32.19 4.52 -51.83
N ASN A 198 -31.75 3.39 -52.36
CA ASN A 198 -32.20 2.07 -51.95
C ASN A 198 -31.06 1.13 -51.57
N VAL A 199 -29.81 1.59 -51.64
CA VAL A 199 -28.63 0.85 -51.21
C VAL A 199 -28.00 1.59 -50.05
N THR A 200 -27.79 0.88 -48.94
CA THR A 200 -27.13 1.41 -47.75
C THR A 200 -26.09 0.43 -47.22
N TYR A 201 -25.04 0.94 -46.57
CA TYR A 201 -24.00 0.11 -45.98
C TYR A 201 -24.52 -0.68 -44.76
N ASP A 202 -24.41 -2.00 -44.82
CA ASP A 202 -24.85 -2.90 -43.74
C ASP A 202 -23.69 -3.09 -42.76
N TYR A 203 -23.52 -2.12 -41.85
CA TYR A 203 -22.46 -2.15 -40.83
C TYR A 203 -22.55 -3.42 -39.98
N LYS A 204 -23.76 -3.80 -39.57
CA LYS A 204 -23.99 -4.94 -38.68
C LYS A 204 -23.60 -6.26 -39.35
N TYR A 205 -23.94 -6.44 -40.62
CA TYR A 205 -23.58 -7.64 -41.35
C TYR A 205 -22.08 -7.67 -41.69
N SER A 206 -21.51 -6.55 -42.12
CA SER A 206 -20.07 -6.44 -42.43
C SER A 206 -19.19 -6.72 -41.21
N GLU A 207 -19.57 -6.20 -40.04
CA GLU A 207 -18.86 -6.44 -38.78
C GLU A 207 -19.02 -7.90 -38.31
N LYS A 208 -20.21 -8.49 -38.48
CA LYS A 208 -20.45 -9.90 -38.16
C LYS A 208 -19.54 -10.83 -38.98
N GLU A 209 -19.47 -10.63 -40.29
CA GLU A 209 -18.63 -11.44 -41.19
C GLU A 209 -17.13 -11.26 -40.88
N LEU A 210 -16.70 -10.03 -40.57
CA LEU A 210 -15.33 -9.77 -40.14
C LEU A 210 -15.00 -10.51 -38.83
N ASN A 211 -15.92 -10.50 -37.86
CA ASN A 211 -15.77 -11.21 -36.60
C ASN A 211 -15.73 -12.73 -36.78
N GLU A 212 -16.52 -13.30 -37.70
CA GLU A 212 -16.45 -14.72 -38.05
C GLU A 212 -15.09 -15.09 -38.66
N ARG A 213 -14.51 -14.21 -39.50
CA ARG A 213 -13.14 -14.40 -40.00
C ARG A 213 -12.09 -14.33 -38.90
N PHE A 214 -12.23 -13.42 -37.94
CA PHE A 214 -11.33 -13.36 -36.78
C PHE A 214 -11.39 -14.63 -35.92
N GLN A 215 -12.55 -15.28 -35.81
CA GLN A 215 -12.68 -16.57 -35.11
C GLN A 215 -11.94 -17.72 -35.82
N GLY A 216 -11.67 -17.59 -37.12
CA GLY A 216 -10.90 -18.56 -37.90
C GLY A 216 -9.38 -18.47 -37.73
N ILE A 217 -8.86 -17.45 -37.04
CA ILE A 217 -7.41 -17.28 -36.84
C ILE A 217 -6.87 -18.40 -35.94
N SER A 218 -5.90 -19.17 -36.44
CA SER A 218 -5.17 -20.14 -35.63
C SER A 218 -4.15 -19.43 -34.75
N TYR A 219 -4.22 -19.69 -33.44
CA TYR A 219 -3.27 -19.19 -32.44
C TYR A 219 -1.93 -19.96 -32.43
N ALA A 220 -1.83 -21.06 -33.18
CA ALA A 220 -0.61 -21.85 -33.31
C ALA A 220 -0.03 -21.74 -34.73
N LYS A 221 1.30 -21.63 -34.83
CA LYS A 221 2.05 -21.62 -36.10
C LYS A 221 2.91 -22.86 -36.36
N GLY A 222 2.86 -23.83 -35.45
CA GLY A 222 3.61 -25.08 -35.58
C GLY A 222 3.49 -25.98 -34.36
N LYS A 223 4.18 -27.13 -34.39
CA LYS A 223 4.25 -28.10 -33.30
C LYS A 223 5.70 -28.51 -33.08
N VAL A 224 6.07 -28.72 -31.81
CA VAL A 224 7.31 -29.40 -31.40
C VAL A 224 6.94 -30.77 -30.89
N SER A 225 7.62 -31.80 -31.37
CA SER A 225 7.34 -33.20 -31.01
C SER A 225 8.19 -33.66 -29.84
N LYS A 226 7.69 -34.63 -29.08
CA LYS A 226 8.44 -35.28 -28.00
C LYS A 226 9.79 -35.82 -28.52
N GLY A 227 10.87 -35.48 -27.83
CA GLY A 227 12.24 -35.85 -28.18
C GLY A 227 12.93 -34.90 -29.15
N GLU A 228 12.24 -33.88 -29.67
CA GLU A 228 12.84 -32.85 -30.53
C GLU A 228 13.76 -31.93 -29.71
N LEU A 229 14.92 -31.58 -30.27
CA LEU A 229 15.86 -30.66 -29.65
C LEU A 229 15.31 -29.23 -29.69
N ILE A 230 15.10 -28.62 -28.52
CA ILE A 230 14.63 -27.24 -28.39
C ILE A 230 15.80 -26.26 -28.47
N ILE A 231 16.86 -26.48 -27.68
CA ILE A 231 18.03 -25.59 -27.62
C ILE A 231 19.26 -26.33 -27.07
N LEU A 232 20.45 -26.02 -27.61
CA LEU A 232 21.72 -26.54 -27.11
C LEU A 232 22.28 -25.66 -25.99
N LYS A 233 23.11 -26.25 -25.13
CA LYS A 233 23.92 -25.51 -24.16
C LYS A 233 24.81 -24.49 -24.85
N GLY A 234 24.75 -23.24 -24.40
CA GLY A 234 25.52 -22.13 -24.96
C GLY A 234 24.86 -21.42 -26.15
N ASP A 235 23.78 -21.96 -26.71
CA ASP A 235 23.05 -21.29 -27.80
C ASP A 235 22.38 -20.01 -27.32
N ILE A 236 22.39 -18.97 -28.16
CA ILE A 236 21.69 -17.72 -27.89
C ILE A 236 20.17 -17.96 -27.98
N VAL A 237 19.46 -17.56 -26.93
CA VAL A 237 17.99 -17.63 -26.86
C VAL A 237 17.39 -16.47 -27.64
N GLU A 238 17.14 -16.66 -28.93
CA GLU A 238 16.58 -15.62 -29.80
C GLU A 238 15.64 -16.18 -30.88
N GLY A 239 14.77 -15.32 -31.42
CA GLY A 239 13.87 -15.63 -32.53
C GLY A 239 13.01 -16.87 -32.27
N ARG A 240 13.12 -17.87 -33.15
CA ARG A 240 12.37 -19.12 -33.04
C ARG A 240 12.65 -19.86 -31.73
N LYS A 241 13.91 -19.91 -31.26
CA LYS A 241 14.27 -20.65 -30.03
C LYS A 241 13.57 -20.05 -28.81
N TYR A 242 13.54 -18.72 -28.71
CA TYR A 242 12.82 -18.02 -27.66
C TYR A 242 11.32 -18.31 -27.70
N ASN A 243 10.69 -18.23 -28.88
CA ASN A 243 9.25 -18.51 -29.04
C ASN A 243 8.88 -19.96 -28.70
N VAL A 244 9.74 -20.92 -29.06
CA VAL A 244 9.57 -22.33 -28.69
C VAL A 244 9.71 -22.52 -27.18
N LEU A 245 10.73 -21.93 -26.56
CA LEU A 245 10.93 -21.99 -25.10
C LEU A 245 9.76 -21.35 -24.34
N LYS A 246 9.24 -20.23 -24.82
CA LYS A 246 8.05 -19.57 -24.25
C LYS A 246 6.80 -20.44 -24.40
N SER A 247 6.61 -21.05 -25.55
CA SER A 247 5.49 -21.99 -25.79
C SER A 247 5.61 -23.23 -24.90
N TYR A 248 6.84 -23.73 -24.70
CA TYR A 248 7.14 -24.83 -23.81
C TYR A 248 6.88 -24.47 -22.34
N GLU A 249 7.25 -23.27 -21.91
CA GLU A 249 6.94 -22.74 -20.57
C GLU A 249 5.43 -22.77 -20.28
N VAL A 250 4.63 -22.27 -21.22
CA VAL A 250 3.17 -22.27 -21.12
C VAL A 250 2.61 -23.70 -21.09
N ALA A 251 3.08 -24.56 -22.00
CA ALA A 251 2.61 -25.95 -22.11
C ALA A 251 3.05 -26.84 -20.93
N SER A 252 4.20 -26.55 -20.33
CA SER A 252 4.69 -27.24 -19.13
C SER A 252 3.88 -26.81 -17.90
N SER A 253 3.59 -25.51 -17.79
CA SER A 253 2.80 -24.94 -16.70
C SER A 253 1.40 -25.54 -16.61
N SER A 254 0.79 -25.96 -17.73
CA SER A 254 -0.52 -26.64 -17.73
C SER A 254 -0.46 -28.12 -17.39
N ARG A 255 0.67 -28.80 -17.66
CA ARG A 255 0.87 -30.25 -17.40
C ARG A 255 1.36 -30.58 -15.99
N ILE A 256 2.04 -29.65 -15.31
CA ILE A 256 2.51 -29.87 -13.93
C ILE A 256 1.33 -30.07 -12.94
N TRP A 257 0.09 -29.77 -13.36
CA TRP A 257 -1.16 -29.91 -12.61
C TRP A 257 -1.65 -31.36 -12.44
N THR A 258 -0.85 -32.21 -11.79
CA THR A 258 -1.37 -33.43 -11.14
C THR A 258 -1.62 -33.17 -9.66
N LYS A 259 -2.65 -33.80 -9.07
CA LYS A 259 -2.96 -33.65 -7.64
C LYS A 259 -1.75 -33.95 -6.72
N SER A 260 -0.90 -34.91 -7.11
CA SER A 260 0.31 -35.26 -6.36
C SER A 260 1.36 -34.14 -6.37
N ASN A 261 1.62 -33.51 -7.52
CA ASN A 261 2.58 -32.41 -7.63
C ASN A 261 2.12 -31.17 -6.85
N TYR A 262 0.81 -30.92 -6.80
CA TYR A 262 0.23 -29.82 -6.03
C TYR A 262 0.58 -29.90 -4.53
N TYR A 263 0.41 -31.06 -3.89
CA TYR A 263 0.72 -31.22 -2.46
C TYR A 263 2.20 -30.99 -2.16
N TRP A 264 3.11 -31.46 -3.02
CA TRP A 264 4.55 -31.22 -2.85
C TRP A 264 4.93 -29.75 -3.01
N ILE A 265 4.34 -29.03 -3.97
CA ILE A 265 4.56 -27.60 -4.15
C ILE A 265 4.08 -26.83 -2.91
N VAL A 266 2.86 -27.11 -2.43
CA VAL A 266 2.30 -26.48 -1.22
C VAL A 266 3.14 -26.81 0.02
N PHE A 267 3.63 -28.04 0.13
CA PHE A 267 4.52 -28.44 1.23
C PHE A 267 5.84 -27.67 1.19
N GLY A 268 6.45 -27.53 0.01
CA GLY A 268 7.65 -26.72 -0.18
C GLY A 268 7.46 -25.26 0.20
N TYR A 269 6.36 -24.63 -0.24
CA TYR A 269 6.04 -23.26 0.17
C TYR A 269 5.77 -23.14 1.68
N THR A 270 5.08 -24.13 2.27
CA THR A 270 4.87 -24.18 3.73
C THR A 270 6.19 -24.16 4.49
N ILE A 271 7.18 -24.97 4.06
CA ILE A 271 8.50 -24.99 4.69
C ILE A 271 9.19 -23.62 4.58
N LEU A 272 9.21 -23.02 3.39
CA LEU A 272 9.91 -21.75 3.17
C LEU A 272 9.28 -20.60 3.95
N VAL A 273 7.95 -20.50 3.96
CA VAL A 273 7.21 -19.49 4.73
C VAL A 273 7.41 -19.72 6.24
N ALA A 274 7.31 -20.97 6.70
CA ALA A 274 7.52 -21.31 8.11
C ALA A 274 8.95 -20.97 8.56
N LEU A 275 9.97 -21.25 7.74
CA LEU A 275 11.36 -20.91 8.05
C LEU A 275 11.57 -19.39 8.15
N ALA A 276 11.01 -18.60 7.22
CA ALA A 276 11.13 -17.14 7.26
C ALA A 276 10.46 -16.56 8.52
N LEU A 277 9.23 -16.98 8.83
CA LEU A 277 8.52 -16.52 10.03
C LEU A 277 9.15 -17.04 11.33
N LEU A 278 9.73 -18.24 11.32
CA LEU A 278 10.45 -18.79 12.47
C LEU A 278 11.71 -17.98 12.73
N MET A 279 12.45 -17.62 11.67
CA MET A 279 13.61 -16.74 11.77
C MET A 279 13.24 -15.40 12.39
N LEU A 280 12.07 -14.85 12.05
CA LEU A 280 11.55 -13.64 12.69
C LEU A 280 11.22 -13.85 14.17
N LEU A 281 10.57 -14.96 14.55
CA LEU A 281 10.30 -15.25 15.96
C LEU A 281 11.59 -15.41 16.78
N LEU A 282 12.57 -16.14 16.26
CA LEU A 282 13.88 -16.32 16.90
C LEU A 282 14.64 -14.99 17.00
N PHE A 283 14.53 -14.12 15.99
CA PHE A 283 15.09 -12.77 16.05
C PHE A 283 14.44 -11.95 17.18
N LEU A 284 13.11 -11.99 17.30
CA LEU A 284 12.38 -11.30 18.35
C LEU A 284 12.76 -11.85 19.73
N GLU A 285 12.75 -13.16 19.91
CA GLU A 285 13.12 -13.81 21.18
C GLU A 285 14.53 -13.43 21.63
N ARG A 286 15.51 -13.46 20.71
CA ARG A 286 16.92 -13.25 21.04
C ARG A 286 17.33 -11.78 21.18
N TYR A 287 16.80 -10.90 20.34
CA TYR A 287 17.27 -9.52 20.25
C TYR A 287 16.24 -8.48 20.69
N ARG A 288 14.95 -8.84 20.80
CA ARG A 288 13.84 -7.94 21.13
C ARG A 288 12.86 -8.63 22.09
N PHE A 289 13.39 -9.15 23.20
CA PHE A 289 12.64 -9.96 24.17
C PHE A 289 11.35 -9.27 24.69
N GLU A 290 11.40 -7.95 24.94
CA GLU A 290 10.22 -7.18 25.34
C GLU A 290 9.12 -7.18 24.26
N THR A 291 9.50 -7.05 22.99
CA THR A 291 8.58 -7.15 21.85
C THR A 291 8.05 -8.57 21.69
N PHE A 292 8.90 -9.58 21.93
CA PHE A 292 8.50 -10.98 21.88
C PHE A 292 7.47 -11.32 22.97
N ASN A 293 7.65 -10.86 24.20
CA ASN A 293 6.73 -11.20 25.29
C ASN A 293 5.34 -10.60 25.13
N ASP A 294 5.22 -9.48 24.44
CA ASP A 294 3.96 -8.79 24.17
C ASP A 294 3.24 -9.38 22.95
N ASN A 295 2.14 -10.10 23.20
CA ASN A 295 1.34 -10.73 22.14
C ASN A 295 0.76 -9.71 21.14
N ASN A 296 0.40 -8.50 21.58
CA ASN A 296 -0.14 -7.49 20.68
C ASN A 296 0.92 -6.98 19.70
N LYS A 297 2.16 -6.79 20.19
CA LYS A 297 3.30 -6.38 19.34
C LYS A 297 3.68 -7.47 18.33
N VAL A 298 3.70 -8.75 18.73
CA VAL A 298 3.97 -9.85 17.80
C VAL A 298 2.86 -9.96 16.75
N THR A 299 1.59 -9.89 17.15
CA THR A 299 0.44 -9.90 16.23
C THR A 299 0.49 -8.74 15.25
N PHE A 300 0.84 -7.54 15.71
CA PHE A 300 1.02 -6.38 14.86
C PHE A 300 2.05 -6.61 13.74
N ILE A 301 3.21 -7.20 14.07
CA ILE A 301 4.26 -7.50 13.09
C ILE A 301 3.76 -8.53 12.07
N PHE A 302 3.20 -9.64 12.53
CA PHE A 302 2.70 -10.73 11.67
C PHE A 302 1.56 -10.27 10.77
N PHE A 303 0.65 -9.45 11.31
CA PHE A 303 -0.43 -8.83 10.55
C PHE A 303 0.08 -7.95 9.42
N ASN A 304 1.08 -7.09 9.67
CA ASN A 304 1.63 -6.21 8.65
C ASN A 304 2.39 -6.97 7.55
N ILE A 305 3.11 -8.05 7.89
CA ILE A 305 3.73 -8.95 6.89
C ILE A 305 2.66 -9.55 5.99
N PHE A 306 1.63 -10.17 6.60
CA PHE A 306 0.53 -10.77 5.86
C PHE A 306 -0.18 -9.73 4.97
N LEU A 307 -0.47 -8.54 5.50
CA LEU A 307 -1.14 -7.46 4.77
C LEU A 307 -0.36 -7.05 3.52
N MET A 308 0.96 -6.86 3.63
CA MET A 308 1.79 -6.50 2.47
C MET A 308 1.82 -7.61 1.42
N ILE A 309 1.94 -8.88 1.86
CA ILE A 309 1.89 -10.04 0.97
C ILE A 309 0.52 -10.13 0.28
N PHE A 310 -0.55 -9.93 1.03
CA PHE A 310 -1.92 -9.94 0.53
C PHE A 310 -2.14 -8.86 -0.54
N VAL A 311 -1.79 -7.60 -0.25
CA VAL A 311 -1.96 -6.48 -1.18
C VAL A 311 -1.15 -6.72 -2.46
N GLN A 312 0.14 -7.08 -2.35
CA GLN A 312 0.96 -7.39 -3.51
C GLN A 312 0.37 -8.52 -4.36
N THR A 313 -0.09 -9.59 -3.71
CA THR A 313 -0.68 -10.74 -4.41
C THR A 313 -1.95 -10.34 -5.15
N MET A 314 -2.82 -9.52 -4.54
CA MET A 314 -4.04 -9.05 -5.20
C MET A 314 -3.74 -8.17 -6.41
N VAL A 315 -2.77 -7.27 -6.30
CA VAL A 315 -2.35 -6.42 -7.43
C VAL A 315 -1.80 -7.25 -8.57
N VAL A 316 -0.90 -8.20 -8.29
CA VAL A 316 -0.32 -9.08 -9.32
C VAL A 316 -1.38 -9.96 -9.98
N LYS A 317 -2.34 -10.48 -9.21
CA LYS A 317 -3.47 -11.27 -9.75
C LYS A 317 -4.40 -10.44 -10.63
N TYR A 318 -4.61 -9.16 -10.30
CA TYR A 318 -5.41 -8.25 -11.12
C TYR A 318 -4.70 -7.90 -12.42
N ASN A 319 -3.45 -7.43 -12.32
CA ASN A 319 -2.60 -7.15 -13.48
C ASN A 319 -1.12 -7.15 -13.06
N SER A 320 -0.34 -8.09 -13.58
CA SER A 320 1.08 -8.20 -13.29
C SER A 320 1.89 -6.97 -13.72
N GLY A 321 1.39 -6.16 -14.65
CA GLY A 321 2.00 -4.89 -15.05
C GLY A 321 2.02 -3.82 -13.95
N TYR A 322 1.17 -3.94 -12.92
CA TYR A 322 1.12 -2.99 -11.80
C TYR A 322 1.96 -3.41 -10.59
N LEU A 323 2.83 -4.41 -10.72
CA LEU A 323 3.57 -4.99 -9.60
C LEU A 323 4.40 -3.98 -8.79
N TYR A 324 4.83 -2.87 -9.40
CA TYR A 324 5.64 -1.82 -8.78
C TYR A 324 4.83 -0.70 -8.10
N VAL A 325 3.50 -0.70 -8.20
CA VAL A 325 2.66 0.34 -7.57
C VAL A 325 2.57 0.21 -6.06
N VAL A 326 2.80 -0.99 -5.52
CA VAL A 326 2.57 -1.30 -4.11
C VAL A 326 3.70 -0.74 -3.24
N PRO A 327 3.40 0.17 -2.29
CA PRO A 327 4.40 0.86 -1.50
C PRO A 327 4.94 -0.03 -0.35
N LEU A 328 5.80 -1.00 -0.67
CA LEU A 328 6.39 -1.88 0.35
C LEU A 328 7.26 -1.15 1.37
N SER A 329 7.70 0.08 1.09
CA SER A 329 8.38 0.99 2.02
C SER A 329 7.52 1.35 3.25
N ILE A 330 6.19 1.23 3.18
CA ILE A 330 5.30 1.44 4.33
C ILE A 330 5.66 0.49 5.48
N LEU A 331 6.00 -0.77 5.18
CA LEU A 331 6.29 -1.78 6.20
C LEU A 331 7.46 -1.37 7.12
N PRO A 332 8.67 -1.08 6.60
CA PRO A 332 9.78 -0.63 7.44
C PRO A 332 9.52 0.72 8.10
N ILE A 333 8.76 1.63 7.49
CA ILE A 333 8.38 2.92 8.11
C ILE A 333 7.52 2.69 9.35
N VAL A 334 6.44 1.92 9.20
CA VAL A 334 5.48 1.63 10.27
C VAL A 334 6.19 0.87 11.40
N LEU A 335 6.96 -0.17 11.08
CA LEU A 335 7.69 -0.92 12.11
C LEU A 335 8.74 -0.05 12.84
N LYS A 336 9.42 0.86 12.13
CA LYS A 336 10.34 1.80 12.75
C LYS A 336 9.63 2.77 13.70
N ALA A 337 8.41 3.21 13.37
CA ALA A 337 7.65 4.16 14.18
C ALA A 337 7.18 3.61 15.55
N PHE A 338 6.98 2.29 15.64
CA PHE A 338 6.53 1.62 16.87
C PHE A 338 7.62 0.85 17.61
N PHE A 339 8.69 0.49 16.90
CA PHE A 339 9.79 -0.30 17.44
C PHE A 339 11.13 0.36 17.13
N ASP A 340 11.89 -0.19 16.18
CA ASP A 340 13.22 0.27 15.85
C ASP A 340 13.58 -0.09 14.40
N ALA A 341 14.60 0.61 13.89
CA ALA A 341 15.08 0.46 12.53
C ALA A 341 15.56 -0.97 12.18
N ARG A 342 16.15 -1.70 13.13
CA ARG A 342 16.71 -3.04 12.88
C ARG A 342 15.59 -4.05 12.67
N LEU A 343 14.57 -4.03 13.53
CA LEU A 343 13.39 -4.87 13.36
C LEU A 343 12.62 -4.53 12.07
N GLY A 344 12.48 -3.24 11.76
CA GLY A 344 11.83 -2.79 10.53
C GLY A 344 12.53 -3.32 9.27
N LEU A 345 13.86 -3.18 9.18
CA LEU A 345 14.64 -3.69 8.05
C LEU A 345 14.58 -5.22 7.94
N PHE A 346 14.77 -5.92 9.06
CA PHE A 346 14.78 -7.38 9.08
C PHE A 346 13.44 -7.96 8.59
N THR A 347 12.34 -7.40 9.09
CA THR A 347 10.99 -7.81 8.68
C THR A 347 10.70 -7.47 7.22
N HIS A 348 11.16 -6.31 6.75
CA HIS A 348 11.03 -5.90 5.34
C HIS A 348 11.74 -6.87 4.40
N VAL A 349 13.00 -7.20 4.69
CA VAL A 349 13.80 -8.13 3.87
C VAL A 349 13.12 -9.51 3.79
N LEU A 350 12.68 -10.07 4.92
CA LEU A 350 11.96 -11.35 4.92
C LEU A 350 10.66 -11.28 4.10
N THR A 351 9.91 -10.19 4.21
CA THR A 351 8.67 -9.99 3.45
C THR A 351 8.94 -9.92 1.95
N VAL A 352 9.97 -9.17 1.52
CA VAL A 352 10.36 -9.06 0.11
C VAL A 352 10.83 -10.41 -0.44
N LEU A 353 11.58 -11.20 0.34
CA LEU A 353 11.99 -12.54 -0.06
C LEU A 353 10.79 -13.47 -0.27
N LEU A 354 9.78 -13.41 0.61
CA LEU A 354 8.54 -14.17 0.45
C LEU A 354 7.75 -13.73 -0.78
N LEU A 355 7.70 -12.42 -1.06
CA LEU A 355 7.07 -11.88 -2.26
C LEU A 355 7.77 -12.32 -3.56
N GLY A 356 9.06 -12.62 -3.49
CA GLY A 356 9.84 -13.20 -4.58
C GLY A 356 9.23 -14.47 -5.20
N PHE A 357 8.46 -15.25 -4.43
CA PHE A 357 7.77 -16.44 -4.94
C PHE A 357 6.46 -16.13 -5.69
N ILE A 358 5.92 -14.92 -5.52
CA ILE A 358 4.62 -14.50 -6.07
C ILE A 358 4.80 -13.67 -7.34
N VAL A 359 5.81 -12.80 -7.38
CA VAL A 359 5.99 -11.81 -8.46
C VAL A 359 6.75 -12.38 -9.66
N PRO A 360 6.42 -11.95 -10.91
CA PRO A 360 7.25 -12.24 -12.06
C PRO A 360 8.57 -11.46 -11.99
N ASN A 361 9.63 -11.95 -12.65
CA ASN A 361 10.97 -11.33 -12.63
C ASN A 361 11.49 -11.05 -11.19
N SER A 362 11.34 -12.05 -10.31
CA SER A 362 11.57 -11.93 -8.87
C SER A 362 12.93 -11.33 -8.48
N PHE A 363 14.00 -11.62 -9.22
CA PHE A 363 15.32 -11.06 -8.92
C PHE A 363 15.36 -9.53 -8.99
N GLU A 364 14.84 -8.94 -10.07
CA GLU A 364 14.79 -7.47 -10.21
C GLU A 364 13.92 -6.86 -9.11
N PHE A 365 12.75 -7.46 -8.89
CA PHE A 365 11.82 -7.02 -7.86
C PHE A 365 12.44 -7.02 -6.47
N ILE A 366 13.08 -8.13 -6.07
CA ILE A 366 13.70 -8.29 -4.75
C ILE A 366 14.82 -7.27 -4.59
N TYR A 367 15.71 -7.15 -5.58
CA TYR A 367 16.82 -6.21 -5.52
C TYR A 367 16.33 -4.78 -5.33
N LEU A 368 15.39 -4.36 -6.16
CA LEU A 368 14.80 -3.02 -6.17
C LEU A 368 14.16 -2.68 -4.81
N HIS A 369 13.38 -3.60 -4.23
CA HIS A 369 12.71 -3.37 -2.93
C HIS A 369 13.63 -3.50 -1.71
N ILE A 370 14.68 -4.32 -1.77
CA ILE A 370 15.69 -4.38 -0.69
C ILE A 370 16.44 -3.05 -0.63
N ILE A 371 16.94 -2.55 -1.76
CA ILE A 371 17.67 -1.27 -1.80
C ILE A 371 16.78 -0.12 -1.33
N ALA A 372 15.55 -0.03 -1.81
CA ALA A 372 14.61 0.98 -1.35
C ALA A 372 14.27 0.87 0.14
N GLY A 373 14.15 -0.35 0.66
CA GLY A 373 13.94 -0.59 2.10
C GLY A 373 15.12 -0.12 2.95
N ILE A 374 16.36 -0.37 2.50
CA ILE A 374 17.57 0.12 3.16
C ILE A 374 17.59 1.65 3.15
N VAL A 375 17.36 2.28 2.00
CA VAL A 375 17.29 3.75 1.88
C VAL A 375 16.23 4.30 2.82
N THR A 376 15.03 3.71 2.84
CA THR A 376 13.95 4.08 3.76
C THR A 376 14.42 4.09 5.21
N ILE A 377 15.14 3.06 5.66
CA ILE A 377 15.60 2.99 7.05
C ILE A 377 16.68 4.03 7.37
N LEU A 378 17.59 4.29 6.42
CA LEU A 378 18.71 5.23 6.57
C LEU A 378 18.29 6.70 6.53
N THR A 379 17.26 7.05 5.77
CA THR A 379 16.83 8.45 5.56
C THR A 379 15.79 8.92 6.57
N VAL A 380 14.99 7.98 7.08
CA VAL A 380 13.84 8.25 7.95
C VAL A 380 14.28 8.48 9.41
N SER A 381 15.28 9.30 9.69
CA SER A 381 15.74 9.54 11.07
C SER A 381 14.69 10.27 11.93
N GLU A 382 13.77 11.02 11.31
CA GLU A 382 12.78 11.85 12.00
C GLU A 382 11.42 11.85 11.27
N LEU A 383 10.62 10.79 11.42
CA LEU A 383 9.29 10.63 10.76
C LEU A 383 8.32 11.79 11.00
N TYR A 384 8.51 12.52 12.09
CA TYR A 384 7.67 13.63 12.51
C TYR A 384 7.91 14.93 11.73
N LYS A 385 9.10 15.13 11.14
CA LYS A 385 9.34 16.33 10.33
C LYS A 385 8.72 16.08 8.96
N ARG A 386 7.65 16.82 8.63
CA ARG A 386 6.99 16.75 7.32
C ARG A 386 8.02 16.80 6.18
N ALA A 387 8.96 17.74 6.23
CA ALA A 387 10.03 17.85 5.24
C ALA A 387 10.91 16.60 5.13
N SER A 388 11.26 15.93 6.25
CA SER A 388 12.05 14.70 6.25
C SER A 388 11.30 13.55 5.58
N LEU A 389 9.99 13.44 5.82
CA LEU A 389 9.14 12.43 5.18
C LEU A 389 9.02 12.65 3.67
N PHE A 390 8.80 13.89 3.23
CA PHE A 390 8.79 14.24 1.79
C PHE A 390 10.14 13.93 1.12
N MET A 391 11.26 14.32 1.75
CA MET A 391 12.60 14.02 1.23
C MET A 391 12.85 12.52 1.14
N SER A 392 12.47 11.76 2.18
CA SER A 392 12.64 10.31 2.22
C SER A 392 11.85 9.63 1.10
N ILE A 393 10.58 10.02 0.90
CA ILE A 393 9.74 9.47 -0.18
C ILE A 393 10.28 9.83 -1.56
N GLY A 394 10.78 11.06 -1.74
CA GLY A 394 11.47 11.46 -2.96
C GLY A 394 12.70 10.61 -3.26
N GLN A 395 13.53 10.33 -2.25
CA GLN A 395 14.71 9.47 -2.37
C GLN A 395 14.34 8.00 -2.67
N ILE A 396 13.30 7.47 -2.03
CA ILE A 396 12.77 6.12 -2.30
C ILE A 396 12.27 6.01 -3.74
N THR A 397 11.54 7.02 -4.22
CA THR A 397 11.05 7.06 -5.60
C THR A 397 12.21 7.13 -6.59
N LEU A 398 13.19 7.99 -6.32
CA LEU A 398 14.38 8.13 -7.16
C LEU A 398 15.18 6.83 -7.22
N ILE A 399 15.38 6.14 -6.09
CA ILE A 399 16.18 4.91 -6.08
C ILE A 399 15.48 3.79 -6.84
N TYR A 400 14.15 3.71 -6.80
CA TYR A 400 13.38 2.80 -7.65
C TYR A 400 13.60 3.09 -9.13
N MET A 401 13.48 4.36 -9.54
CA MET A 401 13.68 4.77 -10.94
C MET A 401 15.10 4.49 -11.44
N VAL A 402 16.12 4.85 -10.66
CA VAL A 402 17.53 4.64 -11.02
C VAL A 402 17.85 3.15 -11.11
N THR A 403 17.40 2.36 -10.13
CA THR A 403 17.64 0.91 -10.11
C THR A 403 16.98 0.23 -11.29
N TYR A 404 15.72 0.56 -11.59
CA TYR A 404 15.01 0.01 -12.75
C TYR A 404 15.65 0.41 -14.09
N PHE A 405 16.09 1.67 -14.21
CA PHE A 405 16.82 2.14 -15.38
C PHE A 405 18.09 1.32 -15.62
N ALA A 406 18.88 1.07 -14.56
CA ALA A 406 20.07 0.23 -14.65
C ALA A 406 19.74 -1.21 -15.08
N PHE A 407 18.69 -1.82 -14.52
CA PHE A 407 18.24 -3.16 -14.94
C PHE A 407 17.78 -3.20 -16.39
N SER A 408 17.10 -2.16 -16.87
CA SER A 408 16.63 -2.07 -18.25
C SER A 408 17.81 -2.05 -19.23
N ILE A 409 18.85 -1.25 -18.95
CA ILE A 409 20.08 -1.21 -19.76
C ILE A 409 20.79 -2.56 -19.75
N LEU A 410 20.92 -3.20 -18.58
CA LEU A 410 21.56 -4.51 -18.46
C LEU A 410 20.83 -5.62 -19.23
N LYS A 411 19.51 -5.49 -19.40
CA LYS A 411 18.67 -6.45 -20.12
C LYS A 411 18.71 -6.26 -21.63
N GLU A 412 18.51 -5.04 -22.10
CA GLU A 412 18.30 -4.76 -23.54
C GLU A 412 19.57 -4.30 -24.25
N GLY A 413 20.64 -3.94 -23.51
CA GLY A 413 21.87 -3.41 -24.07
C GLY A 413 21.75 -1.98 -24.64
N ASN A 414 20.56 -1.39 -24.59
CA ASN A 414 20.26 -0.01 -24.95
C ASN A 414 19.06 0.52 -24.12
N ALA A 415 18.65 1.77 -24.36
CA ALA A 415 17.54 2.42 -23.66
C ALA A 415 16.22 2.42 -24.46
N ASP A 416 16.19 1.82 -25.65
CA ASP A 416 15.09 2.00 -26.61
C ASP A 416 13.81 1.26 -26.20
N LYS A 417 13.94 0.21 -25.39
CA LYS A 417 12.83 -0.65 -24.92
C LYS A 417 12.43 -0.40 -23.46
N ILE A 418 12.79 0.75 -22.90
CA ILE A 418 12.40 1.10 -21.53
C ILE A 418 10.89 1.23 -21.42
N ASN A 419 10.28 0.47 -20.49
CA ASN A 419 8.88 0.66 -20.15
C ASN A 419 8.68 1.91 -19.27
N TRP A 420 8.34 3.04 -19.91
CA TRP A 420 8.08 4.31 -19.25
C TRP A 420 6.92 4.27 -18.25
N MET A 421 5.97 3.33 -18.39
CA MET A 421 4.87 3.18 -17.44
C MET A 421 5.38 2.85 -16.03
N TYR A 422 6.48 2.11 -15.89
CA TYR A 422 7.03 1.77 -14.57
C TYR A 422 7.55 2.99 -13.82
N PHE A 423 8.06 4.01 -14.50
CA PHE A 423 8.42 5.29 -13.85
C PHE A 423 7.19 5.98 -13.26
N GLY A 424 6.06 5.96 -13.97
CA GLY A 424 4.78 6.42 -13.44
C GLY A 424 4.32 5.61 -12.23
N LEU A 425 4.50 4.29 -12.24
CA LEU A 425 4.18 3.43 -11.10
C LEU A 425 5.10 3.67 -9.89
N PHE A 426 6.39 3.96 -10.09
CA PHE A 426 7.28 4.34 -8.99
C PHE A 426 6.89 5.68 -8.38
N ALA A 427 6.44 6.64 -9.18
CA ALA A 427 5.89 7.89 -8.66
C ALA A 427 4.60 7.66 -7.84
N ALA A 428 3.70 6.80 -8.34
CA ALA A 428 2.50 6.38 -7.60
C ALA A 428 2.85 5.63 -6.31
N ASN A 429 3.85 4.75 -6.34
CA ASN A 429 4.39 4.03 -5.18
C ASN A 429 4.90 5.03 -4.11
N GLY A 430 5.69 6.01 -4.52
CA GLY A 430 6.13 7.10 -3.64
C GLY A 430 4.96 7.84 -3.01
N LEU A 431 3.98 8.26 -3.82
CA LEU A 431 2.79 8.96 -3.31
C LEU A 431 1.98 8.09 -2.34
N LEU A 432 1.77 6.81 -2.64
CA LEU A 432 1.07 5.89 -1.75
C LEU A 432 1.86 5.62 -0.46
N SER A 433 3.18 5.79 -0.45
CA SER A 433 4.00 5.64 0.76
C SER A 433 3.64 6.65 1.86
N PHE A 434 3.01 7.79 1.53
CA PHE A 434 2.49 8.74 2.52
C PHE A 434 1.38 8.13 3.40
N LEU A 435 0.71 7.07 2.93
CA LEU A 435 -0.27 6.33 3.74
C LEU A 435 0.35 5.70 4.99
N ALA A 436 1.68 5.60 5.08
CA ALA A 436 2.35 5.17 6.30
C ALA A 436 1.93 6.01 7.53
N VAL A 437 1.78 7.33 7.37
CA VAL A 437 1.33 8.21 8.47
C VAL A 437 -0.09 7.85 8.91
N PHE A 438 -0.99 7.63 7.95
CA PHE A 438 -2.35 7.18 8.23
C PHE A 438 -2.35 5.83 8.97
N PHE A 439 -1.55 4.87 8.51
CA PHE A 439 -1.43 3.56 9.16
C PHE A 439 -0.87 3.68 10.58
N ILE A 440 0.10 4.56 10.83
CA ILE A 440 0.63 4.79 12.19
C ILE A 440 -0.51 5.23 13.13
N TYR A 441 -1.25 6.29 12.80
CA TYR A 441 -2.36 6.74 13.67
C TYR A 441 -3.49 5.70 13.80
N PHE A 442 -3.80 4.99 12.71
CA PHE A 442 -4.80 3.92 12.72
C PHE A 442 -4.39 2.77 13.67
N TYR A 443 -3.12 2.37 13.60
CA TYR A 443 -2.59 1.27 14.39
C TYR A 443 -2.42 1.61 15.87
N GLU A 444 -2.16 2.86 16.23
CA GLU A 444 -2.18 3.30 17.64
C GLU A 444 -3.53 2.99 18.30
N LYS A 445 -4.63 3.23 17.59
CA LYS A 445 -5.97 2.94 18.10
C LYS A 445 -6.31 1.45 18.07
N LEU A 446 -5.92 0.74 17.02
CA LEU A 446 -6.25 -0.67 16.85
C LEU A 446 -5.46 -1.59 17.80
N PHE A 447 -4.18 -1.27 18.05
CA PHE A 447 -3.28 -2.10 18.85
C PHE A 447 -2.94 -1.52 20.22
N GLY A 448 -3.40 -0.31 20.55
CA GLY A 448 -3.10 0.36 21.82
C GLY A 448 -1.61 0.73 21.98
N LEU A 449 -0.88 0.79 20.86
CA LEU A 449 0.53 1.17 20.85
C LEU A 449 0.67 2.69 20.82
N VAL A 450 1.83 3.19 21.25
CA VAL A 450 2.19 4.61 21.14
C VAL A 450 3.41 4.70 20.24
N SER A 451 3.29 5.43 19.13
CA SER A 451 4.39 5.65 18.19
C SER A 451 5.29 6.80 18.64
N ASP A 452 6.52 6.82 18.14
CA ASP A 452 7.46 7.93 18.35
C ASP A 452 6.91 9.26 17.83
N VAL A 453 6.03 9.23 16.82
CA VAL A 453 5.37 10.43 16.27
C VAL A 453 4.45 11.04 17.33
N THR A 454 3.58 10.23 17.95
CA THR A 454 2.68 10.68 19.02
C THR A 454 3.46 11.10 20.26
N LEU A 455 4.53 10.39 20.63
CA LEU A 455 5.36 10.78 21.76
C LEU A 455 5.99 12.15 21.56
N LEU A 456 6.43 12.46 20.34
CA LEU A 456 6.96 13.78 20.04
C LEU A 456 5.88 14.87 20.09
N GLU A 457 4.71 14.62 19.50
CA GLU A 457 3.58 15.56 19.58
C GLU A 457 3.22 15.90 21.03
N LEU A 458 3.19 14.88 21.90
CA LEU A 458 2.97 15.03 23.34
C LEU A 458 4.16 15.68 24.06
N SER A 459 5.39 15.52 23.58
CA SER A 459 6.56 16.20 24.15
C SER A 459 6.60 17.71 23.88
N ASN A 460 5.72 18.22 23.01
CA ASN A 460 5.63 19.65 22.73
C ASN A 460 5.10 20.40 23.96
N THR A 461 5.97 21.17 24.60
CA THR A 461 5.67 21.98 25.79
C THR A 461 4.63 23.07 25.55
N ASN A 462 4.36 23.43 24.29
CA ASN A 462 3.30 24.34 23.91
C ASN A 462 1.93 23.65 23.71
N SER A 463 1.84 22.33 23.95
CA SER A 463 0.57 21.63 23.94
C SER A 463 -0.38 22.20 25.00
N LYS A 464 -1.68 22.13 24.74
CA LYS A 464 -2.70 22.75 25.61
C LYS A 464 -2.53 22.35 27.08
N LEU A 465 -2.34 21.06 27.36
CA LEU A 465 -2.24 20.55 28.72
C LEU A 465 -0.93 20.97 29.43
N LEU A 466 0.20 20.96 28.73
CA LEU A 466 1.48 21.39 29.32
C LEU A 466 1.53 22.91 29.51
N ARG A 467 0.85 23.68 28.64
CA ARG A 467 0.63 25.11 28.85
C ARG A 467 -0.26 25.38 30.06
N ASP A 468 -1.36 24.64 30.20
CA ASP A 468 -2.22 24.72 31.40
C ASP A 468 -1.43 24.41 32.68
N LEU A 469 -0.50 23.43 32.63
CA LEU A 469 0.40 23.11 33.75
C LEU A 469 1.35 24.27 34.06
N ASN A 470 2.00 24.84 33.05
CA ASN A 470 2.89 25.99 33.22
C ASN A 470 2.16 27.23 33.78
N GLU A 471 0.92 27.48 33.36
CA GLU A 471 0.13 28.62 33.84
C GLU A 471 -0.38 28.42 35.29
N LYS A 472 -0.83 27.20 35.65
CA LYS A 472 -1.43 26.94 36.98
C LYS A 472 -0.43 26.51 38.04
N ALA A 473 0.62 25.80 37.67
CA ALA A 473 1.64 25.25 38.56
C ALA A 473 3.04 25.37 37.92
N PRO A 474 3.56 26.62 37.77
CA PRO A 474 4.81 26.88 37.05
C PRO A 474 6.03 26.20 37.66
N GLY A 475 6.08 26.06 38.99
CA GLY A 475 7.15 25.37 39.69
C GLY A 475 7.17 23.87 39.37
N THR A 476 6.00 23.24 39.39
CA THR A 476 5.83 21.84 38.97
C THR A 476 6.18 21.64 37.49
N PHE A 477 5.84 22.59 36.61
CA PHE A 477 6.24 22.54 35.21
C PHE A 477 7.77 22.57 35.05
N GLN A 478 8.47 23.47 35.74
CA GLN A 478 9.94 23.54 35.71
C GLN A 478 10.58 22.26 36.27
N HIS A 479 10.04 21.73 37.36
CA HIS A 479 10.45 20.43 37.91
C HIS A 479 10.29 19.30 36.88
N SER A 480 9.12 19.18 36.27
CA SER A 480 8.84 18.15 35.25
C SER A 480 9.80 18.24 34.06
N MET A 481 10.18 19.45 33.64
CA MET A 481 11.19 19.65 32.60
C MET A 481 12.60 19.19 33.02
N GLN A 482 13.01 19.45 34.26
CA GLN A 482 14.31 18.99 34.79
C GLN A 482 14.34 17.47 34.91
N VAL A 483 13.27 16.87 35.46
CA VAL A 483 13.11 15.41 35.55
C VAL A 483 13.12 14.79 34.16
N ALA A 484 12.42 15.36 33.17
CA ALA A 484 12.42 14.86 31.80
C ALA A 484 13.83 14.82 31.18
N ASN A 485 14.65 15.85 31.40
CA ASN A 485 16.03 15.89 30.91
C ASN A 485 16.94 14.86 31.60
N LEU A 486 16.76 14.65 32.91
CA LEU A 486 17.48 13.62 33.68
C LEU A 486 17.10 12.22 33.20
N ALA A 487 15.80 11.97 33.11
CA ALA A 487 15.23 10.68 32.78
C ALA A 487 15.51 10.28 31.32
N GLU A 488 15.47 11.22 30.37
CA GLU A 488 15.89 11.00 28.99
C GLU A 488 17.36 10.57 28.89
N ALA A 489 18.25 11.25 29.62
CA ALA A 489 19.67 10.92 29.62
C ALA A 489 19.94 9.54 30.25
N ALA A 490 19.25 9.22 31.35
CA ALA A 490 19.33 7.92 32.00
C ALA A 490 18.81 6.78 31.10
N ALA A 491 17.68 7.00 30.42
CA ALA A 491 17.10 6.03 29.49
C ALA A 491 18.02 5.74 28.31
N ASN A 492 18.62 6.79 27.72
CA ASN A 492 19.57 6.63 26.61
C ASN A 492 20.80 5.80 26.99
N GLU A 493 21.34 5.95 28.21
CA GLU A 493 22.55 5.23 28.67
C GLU A 493 22.33 3.71 28.81
N ILE A 494 21.11 3.29 29.10
CA ILE A 494 20.77 1.86 29.24
C ILE A 494 20.03 1.29 28.02
N GLY A 495 19.77 2.12 27.00
CA GLY A 495 19.03 1.72 25.80
C GLY A 495 17.54 1.49 26.03
N ALA A 496 16.95 2.10 27.06
CA ALA A 496 15.50 2.16 27.27
C ALA A 496 14.86 3.18 26.30
N ASN A 497 13.52 3.19 26.21
CA ASN A 497 12.85 4.15 25.33
C ASN A 497 12.90 5.58 25.91
N SER A 498 13.90 6.36 25.49
CA SER A 498 14.18 7.70 26.01
C SER A 498 13.11 8.73 25.65
N MET A 499 12.54 8.65 24.45
CA MET A 499 11.43 9.53 24.04
C MET A 499 10.20 9.29 24.92
N LEU A 500 9.86 8.03 25.19
CA LEU A 500 8.76 7.67 26.07
C LEU A 500 8.97 8.19 27.50
N VAL A 501 10.17 7.98 28.05
CA VAL A 501 10.53 8.44 29.39
C VAL A 501 10.45 9.95 29.49
N ARG A 502 11.02 10.66 28.51
CA ARG A 502 10.98 12.13 28.44
C ARG A 502 9.54 12.61 28.42
N THR A 503 8.71 12.09 27.52
CA THR A 503 7.31 12.49 27.41
C THR A 503 6.53 12.14 28.68
N GLY A 504 6.70 10.94 29.23
CA GLY A 504 6.09 10.54 30.50
C GLY A 504 6.44 11.46 31.67
N ALA A 505 7.72 11.85 31.77
CA ALA A 505 8.20 12.78 32.78
C ALA A 505 7.56 14.18 32.67
N LEU A 506 7.22 14.66 31.47
CA LEU A 506 6.54 15.95 31.33
C LEU A 506 5.12 15.96 31.91
N TYR A 507 4.47 14.78 31.98
CA TYR A 507 3.09 14.65 32.42
C TYR A 507 2.91 14.05 33.81
N HIS A 508 3.97 13.49 34.41
CA HIS A 508 3.85 12.68 35.64
C HIS A 508 3.11 13.39 36.79
N ASP A 509 3.27 14.71 36.84
CA ASP A 509 2.86 15.56 37.94
C ASP A 509 1.66 16.49 37.63
N ILE A 510 0.98 16.29 36.51
CA ILE A 510 -0.12 17.18 36.07
C ILE A 510 -1.27 17.27 37.08
N GLY A 511 -1.43 16.29 37.97
CA GLY A 511 -2.44 16.33 39.01
C GLY A 511 -2.24 17.43 40.04
N LYS A 512 -1.01 17.92 40.21
CA LYS A 512 -0.71 19.04 41.12
C LYS A 512 -1.42 20.34 40.70
N MET A 513 -1.84 20.46 39.44
CA MET A 513 -2.65 21.59 38.95
C MET A 513 -3.98 21.79 39.69
N VAL A 514 -4.53 20.75 40.33
CA VAL A 514 -5.79 20.85 41.06
C VAL A 514 -5.63 21.68 42.34
N LYS A 515 -4.49 21.55 43.02
CA LYS A 515 -4.18 22.25 44.27
C LYS A 515 -2.71 22.75 44.30
N PRO A 516 -2.31 23.68 43.40
CA PRO A 516 -0.89 24.01 43.20
C PRO A 516 -0.16 24.49 44.45
N MET A 517 -0.82 25.31 45.27
CA MET A 517 -0.22 25.95 46.47
C MET A 517 0.15 24.94 47.57
N TYR A 518 -0.34 23.70 47.51
CA TYR A 518 0.02 22.63 48.44
C TYR A 518 1.30 21.87 48.03
N PHE A 519 1.95 22.29 46.96
CA PHE A 519 3.23 21.72 46.53
C PHE A 519 4.31 22.78 46.63
N THR A 520 5.37 22.48 47.37
CA THR A 520 6.40 23.45 47.78
C THR A 520 7.06 24.18 46.62
N GLU A 521 7.22 23.51 45.48
CA GLU A 521 7.81 24.09 44.28
C GLU A 521 6.98 25.23 43.67
N ASN A 522 5.69 25.32 43.99
CA ASN A 522 4.79 26.38 43.50
C ASN A 522 4.55 27.49 44.53
N GLN A 523 5.12 27.38 45.74
CA GLN A 523 4.93 28.37 46.80
C GLN A 523 5.90 29.54 46.61
N SER A 524 5.38 30.73 46.33
CA SER A 524 6.17 31.95 46.07
C SER A 524 6.23 32.91 47.27
N THR A 525 5.33 32.80 48.24
CA THR A 525 5.14 33.78 49.34
C THR A 525 5.66 33.30 50.70
N GLY A 526 6.29 32.11 50.76
CA GLY A 526 6.81 31.53 52.02
C GLY A 526 5.72 31.05 53.01
N VAL A 527 4.44 31.21 52.68
CA VAL A 527 3.32 30.68 53.47
C VAL A 527 3.01 29.26 53.00
N ASN A 528 3.17 28.28 53.88
CA ASN A 528 2.87 26.88 53.60
C ASN A 528 1.47 26.53 54.13
N PRO A 529 0.47 26.26 53.27
CA PRO A 529 -0.91 25.96 53.69
C PRO A 529 -1.02 24.64 54.47
N HIS A 530 0.02 23.80 54.46
CA HIS A 530 0.06 22.59 55.29
C HIS A 530 0.16 22.89 56.79
N ASN A 531 0.56 24.11 57.19
CA ASN A 531 0.66 24.48 58.60
C ASN A 531 -0.71 24.56 59.29
N ASP A 532 -1.79 24.77 58.52
CA ASP A 532 -3.16 24.90 59.02
C ASP A 532 -3.96 23.59 58.89
N LEU A 533 -3.32 22.48 58.49
CA LEU A 533 -3.96 21.20 58.25
C LEU A 533 -3.44 20.10 59.18
N LEU A 534 -4.29 19.12 59.46
CA LEU A 534 -3.85 17.88 60.09
C LEU A 534 -2.86 17.14 59.18
N PRO A 535 -1.86 16.41 59.73
CA PRO A 535 -0.91 15.65 58.92
C PRO A 535 -1.58 14.66 57.97
N VAL A 536 -2.67 14.00 58.41
CA VAL A 536 -3.47 13.09 57.57
C VAL A 536 -4.12 13.81 56.38
N ASP A 537 -4.63 15.04 56.58
CA ASP A 537 -5.23 15.83 55.51
C ASP A 537 -4.20 16.33 54.51
N SER A 538 -3.04 16.76 55.01
CA SER A 538 -1.89 17.12 54.19
C SER A 538 -1.39 15.95 53.34
N ALA A 539 -1.26 14.77 53.95
CA ALA A 539 -0.89 13.54 53.26
C ALA A 539 -1.90 13.20 52.17
N ARG A 540 -3.21 13.24 52.47
CA ARG A 540 -4.27 12.99 51.48
C ARG A 540 -4.18 13.93 50.28
N ILE A 541 -4.00 15.23 50.49
CA ILE A 541 -3.86 16.21 49.38
C ILE A 541 -2.67 15.85 48.49
N ILE A 542 -1.54 15.45 49.09
CA ILE A 542 -0.36 15.03 48.35
C ILE A 542 -0.64 13.73 47.61
N LEU A 543 -1.16 12.70 48.25
CA LEU A 543 -1.44 11.40 47.60
C LEU A 543 -2.43 11.54 46.42
N ASP A 544 -3.43 12.40 46.57
CA ASP A 544 -4.49 12.60 45.57
C ASP A 544 -3.97 13.15 44.24
N HIS A 545 -2.78 13.76 44.17
CA HIS A 545 -2.25 14.27 42.89
C HIS A 545 -2.10 13.17 41.84
N VAL A 546 -1.82 11.93 42.25
CA VAL A 546 -1.71 10.80 41.33
C VAL A 546 -3.07 10.50 40.68
N ILE A 547 -4.12 10.38 41.50
CA ILE A 547 -5.49 10.10 41.02
C ILE A 547 -6.00 11.26 40.17
N ASN A 548 -5.84 12.50 40.64
CA ASN A 548 -6.18 13.70 39.89
C ASN A 548 -5.45 13.76 38.55
N GLY A 549 -4.16 13.41 38.53
CA GLY A 549 -3.36 13.36 37.32
C GLY A 549 -3.88 12.34 36.31
N ILE A 550 -4.25 11.14 36.77
CA ILE A 550 -4.87 10.09 35.94
C ILE A 550 -6.21 10.58 35.35
N GLU A 551 -7.05 11.23 36.14
CA GLU A 551 -8.34 11.77 35.67
C GLU A 551 -8.16 12.86 34.61
N ILE A 552 -7.24 13.80 34.84
CA ILE A 552 -6.89 14.84 33.87
C ILE A 552 -6.33 14.20 32.59
N ALA A 553 -5.41 13.25 32.70
CA ALA A 553 -4.83 12.56 31.55
C ALA A 553 -5.88 11.84 30.69
N LYS A 554 -6.82 11.13 31.33
CA LYS A 554 -7.94 10.47 30.65
C LYS A 554 -8.86 11.48 29.96
N LYS A 555 -9.16 12.61 30.61
CA LYS A 555 -9.97 13.69 30.03
C LYS A 555 -9.32 14.29 28.77
N TYR A 556 -7.99 14.38 28.74
CA TYR A 556 -7.22 14.84 27.59
C TYR A 556 -6.86 13.71 26.60
N LYS A 557 -7.37 12.48 26.82
CA LYS A 557 -7.14 11.30 25.97
C LYS A 557 -5.65 10.96 25.80
N LEU A 558 -4.85 11.18 26.84
CA LEU A 558 -3.45 10.72 26.83
C LEU A 558 -3.40 9.20 26.71
N PRO A 559 -2.41 8.64 25.96
CA PRO A 559 -2.26 7.19 25.86
C PRO A 559 -1.99 6.56 27.24
N ASP A 560 -2.50 5.35 27.48
CA ASP A 560 -2.31 4.66 28.77
C ASP A 560 -0.85 4.53 29.17
N ARG A 561 0.05 4.34 28.19
CA ARG A 561 1.50 4.28 28.42
C ARG A 561 2.09 5.56 29.03
N ILE A 562 1.46 6.72 28.81
CA ILE A 562 1.82 7.99 29.47
C ILE A 562 1.17 8.09 30.86
N ILE A 563 -0.09 7.64 30.98
CA ILE A 563 -0.81 7.55 32.25
C ILE A 563 -0.08 6.62 33.24
N ASP A 564 0.63 5.61 32.72
CA ASP A 564 1.44 4.71 33.52
C ASP A 564 2.56 5.43 34.28
N PHE A 565 3.19 6.46 33.69
CA PHE A 565 4.17 7.27 34.42
C PHE A 565 3.52 8.04 35.58
N ILE A 566 2.30 8.55 35.39
CA ILE A 566 1.56 9.24 36.45
C ILE A 566 1.23 8.26 37.58
N ARG A 567 0.72 7.06 37.27
CA ARG A 567 0.29 6.13 38.33
C ARG A 567 1.44 5.48 39.10
N THR A 568 2.63 5.33 38.49
CA THR A 568 3.72 4.55 39.10
C THR A 568 4.89 5.37 39.65
N HIS A 569 5.02 6.66 39.34
CA HIS A 569 6.27 7.40 39.64
C HIS A 569 6.63 7.45 41.13
N HIS A 570 5.64 7.36 42.03
CA HIS A 570 5.87 7.19 43.47
C HIS A 570 5.70 5.77 44.00
N GLY A 571 5.25 4.83 43.17
CA GLY A 571 4.98 3.44 43.54
C GLY A 571 4.15 3.33 44.80
N THR A 572 4.68 2.63 45.79
CA THR A 572 4.04 2.46 47.11
C THR A 572 4.84 3.15 48.22
N SER A 573 5.53 4.24 47.89
CA SER A 573 6.26 5.04 48.87
C SER A 573 5.34 5.72 49.89
N VAL A 574 5.90 6.19 50.99
CA VAL A 574 5.17 6.85 52.08
C VAL A 574 5.48 8.34 52.06
N THR A 575 4.47 9.18 52.27
CA THR A 575 4.60 10.62 52.54
C THR A 575 5.22 10.85 53.92
N TYR A 576 6.52 10.52 54.01
CA TYR A 576 7.22 10.25 55.27
C TYR A 576 7.21 11.41 56.27
N TYR A 577 7.27 12.65 55.79
CA TYR A 577 7.24 13.85 56.63
C TYR A 577 5.94 13.91 57.47
N PHE A 578 4.78 13.84 56.81
CA PHE A 578 3.49 13.90 57.49
C PHE A 578 3.20 12.64 58.32
N TYR A 579 3.66 11.47 57.86
CA TYR A 579 3.60 10.24 58.65
C TYR A 579 4.34 10.39 59.98
N LYS A 580 5.56 10.95 59.96
CA LYS A 580 6.35 11.18 61.18
C LYS A 580 5.73 12.23 62.09
N GLN A 581 5.19 13.30 61.53
CA GLN A 581 4.49 14.34 62.29
C GLN A 581 3.23 13.78 63.00
N GLU A 582 2.48 12.89 62.36
CA GLU A 582 1.35 12.21 62.98
C GLU A 582 1.83 11.21 64.06
N GLN A 583 2.88 10.45 63.77
CA GLN A 583 3.43 9.44 64.69
C GLN A 583 3.90 10.04 66.02
N GLU A 584 4.37 11.29 66.03
CA GLU A 584 4.75 12.02 67.26
C GLU A 584 3.57 12.21 68.22
N ASN A 585 2.36 12.39 67.69
CA ASN A 585 1.15 12.60 68.49
C ASN A 585 0.29 11.34 68.62
N ASN A 586 0.48 10.36 67.74
CA ASN A 586 -0.25 9.10 67.68
C ASN A 586 0.69 7.94 67.30
N PRO A 587 1.28 7.24 68.30
CA PRO A 587 2.24 6.16 68.04
C PRO A 587 1.69 5.00 67.21
N ASP A 588 0.38 4.75 67.28
CA ASP A 588 -0.34 3.68 66.59
C ASP A 588 -0.92 4.14 65.23
N VAL A 589 -0.34 5.17 64.62
CA VAL A 589 -0.77 5.69 63.32
C VAL A 589 -0.68 4.62 62.22
N ASP A 590 -1.78 4.46 61.47
CA ASP A 590 -1.83 3.56 60.32
C ASP A 590 -1.03 4.14 59.13
N ILE A 591 0.07 3.46 58.78
CA ILE A 591 0.95 3.84 57.67
C ILE A 591 0.25 3.85 56.32
N GLN A 592 -0.81 3.06 56.12
CA GLN A 592 -1.53 2.99 54.84
C GLN A 592 -2.20 4.32 54.47
N LYS A 593 -2.56 5.14 55.46
CA LYS A 593 -3.13 6.48 55.23
C LYS A 593 -2.14 7.47 54.64
N PHE A 594 -0.84 7.18 54.71
CA PHE A 594 0.25 8.02 54.24
C PHE A 594 0.95 7.42 53.02
N GLN A 595 0.50 6.27 52.53
CA GLN A 595 1.14 5.50 51.47
C GLN A 595 0.46 5.71 50.12
N TYR A 596 1.25 5.85 49.05
CA TYR A 596 0.72 5.81 47.69
C TYR A 596 0.14 4.42 47.38
N GLN A 597 -0.99 4.41 46.68
CA GLN A 597 -1.71 3.18 46.33
C GLN A 597 -0.99 2.36 45.24
N GLY A 598 0.01 2.94 44.57
CA GLY A 598 0.73 2.32 43.47
C GLY A 598 -0.08 2.24 42.17
N PRO A 599 0.30 1.31 41.26
CA PRO A 599 1.25 0.22 41.46
C PRO A 599 2.72 0.68 41.46
N ILE A 600 3.62 -0.19 41.93
CA ILE A 600 5.07 0.02 41.77
C ILE A 600 5.45 0.00 40.27
N PRO A 601 6.58 0.63 39.88
CA PRO A 601 7.11 0.57 38.53
C PRO A 601 7.20 -0.87 37.98
N PHE A 602 6.73 -1.05 36.75
CA PHE A 602 6.69 -2.34 36.07
C PHE A 602 7.43 -2.34 34.72
N SER A 603 8.15 -1.26 34.41
CA SER A 603 9.05 -1.18 33.28
C SER A 603 10.32 -0.41 33.65
N LYS A 604 11.40 -0.62 32.89
CA LYS A 604 12.64 0.14 33.05
C LYS A 604 12.37 1.64 32.97
N GLU A 605 11.51 2.06 32.05
CA GLU A 605 11.16 3.46 31.84
C GLU A 605 10.45 4.09 33.06
N THR A 606 9.47 3.40 33.65
CA THR A 606 8.75 3.90 34.83
C THR A 606 9.64 3.89 36.08
N ALA A 607 10.58 2.95 36.19
CA ALA A 607 11.58 2.92 37.25
C ALA A 607 12.61 4.06 37.10
N ILE A 608 13.03 4.38 35.86
CA ILE A 608 13.87 5.55 35.57
C ILE A 608 13.19 6.83 36.05
N LEU A 609 11.90 7.02 35.73
CA LEU A 609 11.18 8.20 36.17
C LEU A 609 11.17 8.32 37.70
N MET A 610 10.82 7.25 38.41
CA MET A 610 10.82 7.23 39.89
C MET A 610 12.18 7.63 40.49
N MET A 611 13.28 7.14 39.91
CA MET A 611 14.63 7.49 40.39
C MET A 611 14.96 8.95 40.10
N CYS A 612 14.65 9.44 38.89
CA CYS A 612 14.96 10.80 38.48
C CYS A 612 14.11 11.85 39.21
N ASP A 613 12.82 11.58 39.42
CA ASP A 613 11.91 12.43 40.19
C ASP A 613 12.42 12.60 41.64
N ALA A 614 12.63 11.47 42.33
CA ALA A 614 13.11 11.49 43.71
C ALA A 614 14.50 12.15 43.85
N ALA A 615 15.39 11.93 42.88
CA ALA A 615 16.71 12.55 42.85
C ALA A 615 16.65 14.07 42.69
N GLU A 616 15.85 14.57 41.76
CA GLU A 616 15.68 16.01 41.51
C GLU A 616 15.02 16.70 42.71
N ALA A 617 13.93 16.13 43.21
CA ALA A 617 13.19 16.70 44.33
C ALA A 617 14.05 16.77 45.59
N ALA A 618 14.82 15.72 45.87
CA ALA A 618 15.69 15.69 47.02
C ALA A 618 16.92 16.60 46.87
N SER A 619 17.48 16.76 45.67
CA SER A 619 18.65 17.64 45.49
C SER A 619 18.32 19.10 45.79
N LYS A 620 17.06 19.53 45.55
CA LYS A 620 16.58 20.87 45.92
C LYS A 620 16.57 21.17 47.42
N SER A 621 16.58 20.14 48.27
CA SER A 621 16.63 20.32 49.73
C SER A 621 18.05 20.60 50.27
N LEU A 622 19.10 20.43 49.43
CA LEU A 622 20.47 20.71 49.83
C LEU A 622 20.73 22.22 49.90
N LYS A 623 21.04 22.73 51.09
CA LYS A 623 21.38 24.16 51.29
C LYS A 623 22.65 24.58 50.54
N ASN A 624 23.71 23.75 50.63
CA ASN A 624 25.01 23.98 49.98
C ASN A 624 25.43 22.68 49.26
N PRO A 625 25.00 22.45 48.01
CA PRO A 625 25.30 21.21 47.31
C PRO A 625 26.79 21.14 46.96
N THR A 626 27.44 20.03 47.30
CA THR A 626 28.80 19.64 46.86
C THR A 626 28.75 18.34 46.07
N ALA A 627 29.80 18.03 45.30
CA ALA A 627 29.87 16.78 44.53
C ALA A 627 29.66 15.56 45.46
N GLN A 628 30.29 15.57 46.64
CA GLN A 628 30.14 14.51 47.64
C GLN A 628 28.74 14.46 48.26
N SER A 629 28.12 15.61 48.55
CA SER A 629 26.76 15.61 49.12
C SER A 629 25.73 15.08 48.12
N ILE A 630 25.88 15.40 46.83
CA ILE A 630 25.02 14.85 45.77
C ILE A 630 25.24 13.34 45.66
N ASP A 631 26.50 12.89 45.62
CA ASP A 631 26.83 11.47 45.51
C ASP A 631 26.16 10.64 46.60
N VAL A 632 26.34 11.03 47.88
CA VAL A 632 25.74 10.36 49.04
C VAL A 632 24.21 10.44 49.03
N LEU A 633 23.63 11.58 48.60
CA LEU A 633 22.18 11.76 48.55
C LEU A 633 21.54 10.80 47.53
N ILE A 634 22.09 10.74 46.32
CA ILE A 634 21.55 9.90 45.24
C ILE A 634 21.64 8.42 45.58
N ASP A 635 22.76 7.97 46.15
CA ASP A 635 22.89 6.58 46.58
C ASP A 635 21.87 6.23 47.66
N ARG A 636 21.72 7.08 48.68
CA ARG A 636 20.76 6.85 49.76
C ARG A 636 19.32 6.73 49.25
N ILE A 637 18.90 7.59 48.33
CA ILE A 637 17.52 7.59 47.81
C ILE A 637 17.24 6.35 46.98
N ILE A 638 18.13 6.03 46.04
CA ILE A 638 17.93 4.93 45.12
C ILE A 638 18.10 3.59 45.85
N ASP A 639 19.03 3.49 46.80
CA ASP A 639 19.17 2.30 47.64
C ASP A 639 17.96 2.10 48.56
N LYS A 640 17.34 3.19 49.06
CA LYS A 640 16.08 3.10 49.79
C LYS A 640 14.96 2.54 48.89
N GLN A 641 14.77 3.09 47.68
CA GLN A 641 13.75 2.60 46.74
C GLN A 641 13.96 1.10 46.40
N LYS A 642 15.22 0.69 46.23
CA LYS A 642 15.59 -0.71 46.03
C LYS A 642 15.24 -1.58 47.24
N ASN A 643 15.60 -1.15 48.45
CA ASN A 643 15.32 -1.89 49.68
C ASN A 643 13.81 -1.97 49.98
N ASP A 644 13.05 -0.97 49.56
CA ASP A 644 11.58 -0.91 49.65
C ASP A 644 10.91 -1.72 48.51
N ASN A 645 11.67 -2.52 47.76
CA ASN A 645 11.22 -3.37 46.65
C ASN A 645 10.44 -2.62 45.54
N GLN A 646 10.69 -1.33 45.34
CA GLN A 646 9.96 -0.53 44.35
C GLN A 646 10.26 -0.96 42.89
N PHE A 647 11.37 -1.67 42.66
CA PHE A 647 11.82 -2.07 41.32
C PHE A 647 11.57 -3.55 41.01
N ILE A 648 10.89 -4.30 41.88
CA ILE A 648 10.80 -5.76 41.74
C ILE A 648 10.05 -6.22 40.48
N ASN A 649 9.20 -5.36 39.91
CA ASN A 649 8.39 -5.66 38.72
C ASN A 649 8.93 -5.02 37.42
N SER A 650 10.03 -4.26 37.44
CA SER A 650 10.43 -3.40 36.32
C SER A 650 11.48 -3.98 35.37
N ASP A 651 11.91 -5.24 35.56
CA ASP A 651 12.97 -5.91 34.80
C ASP A 651 14.28 -5.08 34.68
N ILE A 652 14.49 -4.14 35.60
CA ILE A 652 15.68 -3.30 35.65
C ILE A 652 16.79 -4.01 36.40
N THR A 653 17.95 -4.16 35.77
CA THR A 653 19.08 -4.87 36.36
C THR A 653 19.86 -3.97 37.32
N PHE A 654 20.54 -4.57 38.30
CA PHE A 654 21.40 -3.82 39.22
C PHE A 654 22.48 -3.01 38.47
N ARG A 655 23.03 -3.58 37.39
CA ARG A 655 24.00 -2.88 36.52
C ARG A 655 23.40 -1.63 35.86
N GLU A 656 22.14 -1.69 35.43
CA GLU A 656 21.45 -0.54 34.85
C GLU A 656 21.16 0.53 35.90
N ILE A 657 20.77 0.15 37.12
CA ILE A 657 20.59 1.08 38.25
C ILE A 657 21.88 1.87 38.54
N GLU A 658 23.03 1.19 38.60
CA GLU A 658 24.32 1.84 38.84
C GLU A 658 24.73 2.81 37.71
N LYS A 659 24.43 2.45 36.45
CA LYS A 659 24.60 3.37 35.31
C LYS A 659 23.71 4.61 35.44
N ILE A 660 22.44 4.42 35.82
CA ILE A 660 21.48 5.50 36.01
C ILE A 660 21.93 6.44 37.13
N LYS A 661 22.34 5.91 38.29
CA LYS A 661 22.91 6.68 39.41
C LYS A 661 24.03 7.60 38.92
N LYS A 662 24.99 7.05 38.18
CA LYS A 662 26.12 7.82 37.63
C LYS A 662 25.66 8.97 36.72
N ILE A 663 24.68 8.72 35.84
CA ILE A 663 24.14 9.76 34.95
C ILE A 663 23.40 10.84 35.74
N ILE A 664 22.55 10.46 36.70
CA ILE A 664 21.83 11.39 37.57
C ILE A 664 22.82 12.28 38.33
N LYS A 665 23.81 11.68 38.99
CA LYS A 665 24.87 12.39 39.72
C LYS A 665 25.58 13.41 38.81
N ASN A 666 26.03 12.98 37.63
CA ASN A 666 26.70 13.86 36.66
C ASN A 666 25.82 15.02 36.18
N LYS A 667 24.55 14.75 35.88
CA LYS A 667 23.61 15.77 35.40
C LYS A 667 23.26 16.76 36.49
N LEU A 668 23.02 16.31 37.73
CA LEU A 668 22.77 17.20 38.86
C LEU A 668 23.99 18.05 39.18
N MET A 669 25.21 17.48 39.20
CA MET A 669 26.43 18.28 39.37
C MET A 669 26.57 19.39 38.32
N ASN A 670 26.20 19.11 37.07
CA ASN A 670 26.17 20.14 36.02
C ASN A 670 25.10 21.21 36.26
N ILE A 671 23.90 20.83 36.71
CA ILE A 671 22.81 21.76 37.04
C ILE A 671 23.23 22.72 38.17
N TYR A 672 23.95 22.22 39.18
CA TYR A 672 24.47 23.02 40.29
C TYR A 672 25.87 23.63 40.04
N HIS A 673 26.42 23.49 38.83
CA HIS A 673 27.76 23.99 38.43
C HIS A 673 28.91 23.54 39.36
N LEU A 674 28.85 22.31 39.87
CA LEU A 674 29.83 21.78 40.80
C LEU A 674 31.03 21.18 40.06
N ARG A 675 32.24 21.48 40.55
CA ARG A 675 33.48 20.86 40.06
C ARG A 675 33.84 19.68 40.96
N VAL A 676 34.33 18.59 40.35
CA VAL A 676 34.97 17.51 41.10
C VAL A 676 36.35 18.01 41.51
N GLU A 677 36.52 18.37 42.77
CA GLU A 677 37.84 18.64 43.33
C GLU A 677 38.58 17.30 43.45
N TYR A 678 39.76 17.21 42.82
CA TYR A 678 40.64 16.06 43.03
C TYR A 678 41.23 16.19 44.44
N PRO A 679 41.19 15.12 45.25
CA PRO A 679 41.86 15.14 46.55
C PRO A 679 43.37 15.37 46.37
N GLU A 680 43.97 16.18 47.25
CA GLU A 680 45.43 16.30 47.38
C GLU A 680 46.10 14.99 47.80
#